data_AF-A0A099K935-F1
#
_entry.id   AF-A0A099K935-F1
#
_cell.length_a   1.000
_cell.length_b   1.000
_cell.length_c   1.000
_cell.angle_alpha   90.00
_cell.angle_beta   90.00
_cell.angle_gamma   90.00
#
_symmetry.space_group_name_H-M   'P 1'
#
loop_
_entity.id
_entity.type
_entity.pdbx_description
1 polymer ?
#
loop_
_entity_poly.entity_id
_entity_poly.type
_entity_poly.pdbx_seq_one_letter_code
_entity_poly.pdbx_strand_id
1 'polypeptide(L)'
;MMSQLMNCLTNRFTTIIVSFKHKKRTLLWGLVGILSSSSAFAIWGPAMYVGPVPNVAMKHGYVMARSVVLDPATNQPILVNYNEDGTEAGVVSVGGGNNVTELSIMSAAAFFAEQQRIEVFKLQYKDTLAKGAQLMSRDAFLSASFKTADNITIISSPGLSSNINSVLVRGQSDRILPDPNQLALLKLSFDHTTAQVADDSVSLVVSPEGNILAQSNKHIGYRTGFFGKPNEAQTGKSHGSVDRDETVFGPVPGVKVNVDEFAYIGGVDVTDRNGKYGFSFFMPICPIGGFEFTTNVWSELHYTNLLPMGSPVRSYFLQTPGYDYCYADLVPVMLVPAVIGILASISTPFYQSNLYADVMFLTGVMYISNQHGFDVPIGETTHTSFSEEADDRLQHFYDFNGDGQADSVVQGHLVTKANADGDDEEVFEANADGDLQGLYFQTPEAGEAPDLLRVIDQEVRKASVGLLESISTADLRNTDVLFFRESTGQLIMERNGLKEAEVRGGEVQLDEETQLVGYRVMLRGPRDWGLNIGGGVGYKGRKSNYEEWATDYQLTEPFQQKKSDYIREGEYIKIVAINRATGYMGTAKAQINRTYSGSLTVLAPPIVLRPPNLKIWAERKYDVEKGLTKGEERTYTIGTEGAALTSDTTITIYTEWLDEYGNPLPEELGLDDGEQYGFTGRLAKVVGANQLQGVGAGNDLASFAIAPGRKTQVINVGSNLSTAEHYYVHVIGKGKDQECGSGGSCPSFTEPGFTAPYDSRPNLLVPFLVPLPDEDLTWLTYHVYRGLLADDTITDKPNKPLPAYSWAYRPEYQFSQFGLEMQSITATDDNGTTTGSNILNSDNPIITISDDYITALYSLISSNYDRLTAIDGPQQLVLALGQEEQIITIGEDNSISFSNIEHLANLDPEDFLTMRLYSNNDASNILWEYAFLTNDLDIDSDNNNGFGKPDLSAAEERIESKFNDEDKPGKLIFVDASIENEGGNDNTLPGFANYNAIEQTTFVPLVIHVNLGEEGGRDNTFLQLSYYASVPESQAKFEYHFYDEDAKNDGDEESDKDKKQYIPSKGVLRVWTKKSTKDRNHLSVTEAGDFVPTGTLIPLSKLPELTDDKLTLYVEVVGISEIPGNYLIQAKVESL
;
A
#
# COMPACT_ATOMS: atom_id res chain seq x y z
N MET A 1 31.74 -60.11 14.69
CA MET A 1 31.48 -60.56 13.32
C MET A 1 31.88 -59.42 12.37
N MET A 2 33.12 -59.22 11.96
CA MET A 2 34.21 -60.14 11.70
C MET A 2 33.79 -61.30 10.80
N SER A 3 34.69 -61.58 9.87
CA SER A 3 34.85 -62.85 9.16
C SER A 3 34.20 -62.83 7.78
N GLN A 4 34.94 -62.94 6.68
CA GLN A 4 36.31 -63.41 6.50
C GLN A 4 36.71 -63.07 5.06
N LEU A 5 37.98 -62.72 4.83
CA LEU A 5 38.90 -63.57 4.08
C LEU A 5 38.23 -64.39 2.96
N MET A 6 38.66 -64.17 1.71
CA MET A 6 39.27 -65.18 0.85
C MET A 6 39.45 -64.55 -0.54
N ASN A 7 40.71 -64.37 -0.97
CA ASN A 7 41.41 -65.27 -1.90
C ASN A 7 41.21 -64.79 -3.36
N CYS A 8 42.19 -64.78 -4.26
CA CYS A 8 43.42 -65.55 -4.41
C CYS A 8 44.27 -64.81 -5.49
N LEU A 9 45.56 -64.59 -5.28
CA LEU A 9 46.67 -65.38 -5.85
C LEU A 9 46.83 -65.27 -7.38
N THR A 10 47.79 -64.46 -7.85
CA THR A 10 49.15 -64.85 -8.33
C THR A 10 49.22 -65.40 -9.75
N ASN A 11 50.12 -64.84 -10.56
CA ASN A 11 51.22 -65.65 -11.09
C ASN A 11 52.47 -64.83 -11.43
N ARG A 12 53.61 -65.36 -11.00
CA ARG A 12 55.00 -65.00 -11.32
C ARG A 12 55.48 -65.86 -12.52
N PHE A 13 56.70 -65.55 -12.99
CA PHE A 13 57.62 -66.34 -13.83
C PHE A 13 57.45 -66.11 -15.36
N THR A 14 58.47 -65.98 -16.23
CA THR A 14 59.94 -66.21 -16.18
C THR A 14 60.60 -65.61 -17.43
N THR A 15 61.87 -65.17 -17.32
CA THR A 15 63.01 -65.40 -18.26
C THR A 15 63.06 -64.82 -19.70
N ILE A 16 64.00 -63.85 -19.88
CA ILE A 16 65.14 -63.76 -20.83
C ILE A 16 65.02 -64.39 -22.24
N ILE A 17 65.33 -63.62 -23.32
CA ILE A 17 66.34 -63.89 -24.39
C ILE A 17 66.18 -62.86 -25.56
N VAL A 18 67.09 -61.89 -25.73
CA VAL A 18 68.24 -61.78 -26.69
C VAL A 18 67.89 -61.11 -28.05
N SER A 19 68.59 -60.01 -28.40
CA SER A 19 69.66 -59.92 -29.44
C SER A 19 70.00 -58.45 -29.80
N PHE A 20 71.21 -57.94 -29.49
CA PHE A 20 72.43 -57.81 -30.37
C PHE A 20 72.32 -56.66 -31.42
N LYS A 21 73.27 -55.72 -31.65
CA LYS A 21 74.75 -55.74 -31.78
C LYS A 21 75.30 -54.28 -31.80
N HIS A 22 76.37 -53.91 -31.05
CA HIS A 22 77.83 -53.91 -31.38
C HIS A 22 78.41 -52.78 -32.27
N LYS A 23 79.40 -52.03 -31.72
CA LYS A 23 80.87 -52.10 -31.96
C LYS A 23 81.59 -51.00 -31.11
N LYS A 24 82.54 -51.31 -30.20
CA LYS A 24 84.02 -51.45 -30.36
C LYS A 24 84.73 -50.14 -30.83
N ARG A 25 85.89 -49.67 -30.33
CA ARG A 25 86.87 -50.04 -29.28
C ARG A 25 88.06 -49.04 -29.37
N THR A 26 88.75 -48.75 -28.25
CA THR A 26 90.23 -48.60 -28.06
C THR A 26 91.09 -47.38 -28.52
N LEU A 27 91.86 -46.88 -27.52
CA LEU A 27 93.34 -46.60 -27.45
C LEU A 27 94.01 -45.29 -27.98
N LEU A 28 94.63 -44.57 -27.01
CA LEU A 28 96.07 -44.23 -26.84
C LEU A 28 96.76 -43.01 -27.53
N TRP A 29 97.60 -42.33 -26.72
CA TRP A 29 98.67 -41.31 -26.96
C TRP A 29 98.22 -39.86 -27.26
N GLY A 30 98.80 -38.78 -26.70
CA GLY A 30 99.92 -38.59 -25.76
C GLY A 30 100.50 -37.15 -25.86
N LEU A 31 100.80 -36.53 -24.70
CA LEU A 31 101.76 -35.42 -24.37
C LEU A 31 101.28 -34.84 -23.01
N VAL A 32 101.89 -34.99 -21.82
CA VAL A 32 103.28 -34.87 -21.29
C VAL A 32 103.93 -33.54 -21.71
N GLY A 33 104.43 -32.64 -20.86
CA GLY A 33 104.62 -32.51 -19.41
C GLY A 33 104.81 -31.00 -19.10
N ILE A 34 104.86 -30.50 -17.87
CA ILE A 34 105.98 -30.62 -16.92
C ILE A 34 105.52 -30.12 -15.53
N LEU A 35 105.73 -30.97 -14.54
CA LEU A 35 106.19 -30.75 -13.16
C LEU A 35 105.96 -29.38 -12.48
N SER A 36 105.30 -29.38 -11.31
CA SER A 36 106.03 -29.55 -10.04
C SER A 36 105.09 -29.72 -8.86
N SER A 37 105.38 -30.75 -8.08
CA SER A 37 104.97 -31.02 -6.72
C SER A 37 105.15 -29.81 -5.79
N SER A 38 104.17 -29.54 -4.92
CA SER A 38 104.42 -29.10 -3.53
C SER A 38 103.14 -29.22 -2.70
N SER A 39 103.19 -30.16 -1.75
CA SER A 39 102.68 -30.06 -0.38
C SER A 39 101.22 -29.71 -0.14
N ALA A 40 100.49 -30.71 0.37
CA ALA A 40 99.52 -30.53 1.42
C ALA A 40 100.07 -29.56 2.49
N PHE A 41 99.60 -28.32 2.49
CA PHE A 41 99.61 -27.48 3.67
C PHE A 41 98.26 -27.64 4.35
N ALA A 42 98.27 -28.38 5.44
CA ALA A 42 97.21 -28.34 6.42
C ALA A 42 97.12 -26.89 6.92
N ILE A 43 96.08 -26.17 6.50
CA ILE A 43 95.76 -24.82 6.98
C ILE A 43 95.12 -24.98 8.37
N TRP A 44 95.97 -25.13 9.39
CA TRP A 44 95.56 -24.98 10.79
C TRP A 44 95.89 -23.55 11.23
N GLY A 45 95.09 -22.60 10.73
CA GLY A 45 94.90 -21.29 11.38
C GLY A 45 93.52 -21.25 12.02
N PRO A 46 93.28 -20.44 13.06
CA PRO A 46 91.94 -20.30 13.62
C PRO A 46 90.99 -19.85 12.51
N ALA A 47 89.94 -20.62 12.25
CA ALA A 47 88.87 -20.19 11.38
C ALA A 47 88.22 -18.95 12.01
N MET A 48 88.05 -17.89 11.22
CA MET A 48 87.32 -16.71 11.68
C MET A 48 85.88 -16.81 11.18
N TYR A 49 84.95 -16.47 12.07
CA TYR A 49 83.58 -16.20 11.67
C TYR A 49 83.59 -15.00 10.73
N VAL A 50 83.13 -15.21 9.50
CA VAL A 50 82.90 -14.15 8.53
C VAL A 50 81.41 -14.17 8.19
N GLY A 51 80.71 -13.21 8.77
CA GLY A 51 79.32 -12.87 8.47
C GLY A 51 79.16 -11.35 8.51
N PRO A 52 78.06 -10.78 8.00
CA PRO A 52 77.90 -9.34 7.97
C PRO A 52 77.82 -8.80 9.42
N VAL A 53 78.63 -7.79 9.74
CA VAL A 53 78.57 -7.07 11.02
C VAL A 53 78.71 -5.58 10.74
N PRO A 54 77.68 -4.76 11.01
CA PRO A 54 76.36 -5.16 11.51
C PRO A 54 75.45 -5.78 10.42
N ASN A 55 74.74 -6.86 10.78
CA ASN A 55 73.63 -7.45 10.00
C ASN A 55 72.39 -6.55 10.08
N VAL A 56 72.41 -5.42 9.36
CA VAL A 56 71.25 -4.52 9.30
C VAL A 56 70.34 -4.94 8.15
N ALA A 57 69.06 -5.16 8.45
CA ALA A 57 68.00 -5.31 7.45
C ALA A 57 67.13 -4.05 7.43
N MET A 58 66.50 -3.77 6.30
CA MET A 58 65.60 -2.64 6.12
C MET A 58 64.25 -3.11 5.58
N LYS A 59 63.16 -2.54 6.09
CA LYS A 59 61.81 -2.72 5.54
C LYS A 59 61.21 -1.36 5.28
N HIS A 60 60.48 -1.25 4.18
CA HIS A 60 59.73 -0.06 3.83
C HIS A 60 58.46 -0.45 3.09
N GLY A 61 57.47 0.43 3.10
CA GLY A 61 56.20 0.18 2.44
C GLY A 61 55.19 1.25 2.77
N TYR A 62 53.92 0.91 2.55
CA TYR A 62 52.79 1.76 2.89
C TYR A 62 51.75 0.97 3.68
N VAL A 63 51.07 1.64 4.59
CA VAL A 63 49.78 1.22 5.14
C VAL A 63 48.71 1.99 4.41
N MET A 64 47.84 1.27 3.72
CA MET A 64 46.83 1.84 2.84
C MET A 64 45.48 1.15 3.00
N ALA A 65 44.44 1.93 2.75
CA ALA A 65 43.04 1.62 2.75
C ALA A 65 42.53 1.53 1.31
N ARG A 66 41.54 0.67 1.07
CA ARG A 66 40.71 0.80 -0.12
C ARG A 66 39.85 2.04 0.08
N SER A 67 39.93 3.01 -0.84
CA SER A 67 39.23 4.30 -0.79
C SER A 67 38.63 4.65 -2.14
N VAL A 68 37.66 5.59 -2.13
CA VAL A 68 37.10 6.22 -3.34
C VAL A 68 38.20 6.94 -4.12
N VAL A 69 38.22 6.71 -5.43
CA VAL A 69 39.14 7.35 -6.38
C VAL A 69 38.50 8.63 -6.88
N LEU A 70 39.21 9.75 -6.74
CA LEU A 70 38.79 11.06 -7.22
C LEU A 70 39.38 11.34 -8.60
N ASP A 71 38.59 11.96 -9.48
CA ASP A 71 39.07 12.49 -10.76
C ASP A 71 40.02 13.67 -10.50
N PRO A 72 41.28 13.64 -10.97
CA PRO A 72 42.24 14.72 -10.77
C PRO A 72 41.81 16.08 -11.35
N ALA A 73 40.92 16.10 -12.34
CA ALA A 73 40.46 17.33 -12.99
C ALA A 73 39.31 18.01 -12.24
N THR A 74 38.38 17.23 -11.68
CA THR A 74 37.17 17.75 -11.01
C THR A 74 37.22 17.61 -9.49
N ASN A 75 38.13 16.79 -8.98
CA ASN A 75 38.21 16.37 -7.58
C ASN A 75 36.92 15.74 -7.03
N GLN A 76 36.11 15.14 -7.91
CA GLN A 76 34.88 14.41 -7.55
C GLN A 76 35.08 12.89 -7.67
N PRO A 77 34.27 12.07 -6.96
CA PRO A 77 34.26 10.62 -7.16
C PRO A 77 33.95 10.23 -8.60
N ILE A 78 34.54 9.13 -9.05
CA ILE A 78 34.25 8.54 -10.36
C ILE A 78 33.23 7.41 -10.18
N LEU A 79 32.12 7.44 -10.92
CA LEU A 79 31.13 6.37 -10.93
C LEU A 79 31.47 5.32 -11.99
N VAL A 80 31.30 4.04 -11.65
CA VAL A 80 31.59 2.91 -12.54
C VAL A 80 30.55 1.81 -12.37
N ASN A 81 30.40 0.99 -13.42
CA ASN A 81 29.69 -0.27 -13.36
C ASN A 81 30.62 -1.38 -12.86
N TYR A 82 30.11 -2.27 -12.03
CA TYR A 82 30.80 -3.44 -11.51
C TYR A 82 30.21 -4.74 -12.07
N ASN A 83 31.07 -5.69 -12.39
CA ASN A 83 30.65 -7.07 -12.67
C ASN A 83 30.37 -7.82 -11.36
N GLU A 84 29.73 -8.98 -11.43
CA GLU A 84 29.39 -9.84 -10.27
C GLU A 84 30.61 -10.23 -9.41
N ASP A 85 31.80 -10.29 -10.01
CA ASP A 85 33.05 -10.57 -9.32
C ASP A 85 33.72 -9.34 -8.69
N GLY A 86 33.06 -8.18 -8.77
CA GLY A 86 33.52 -6.89 -8.25
C GLY A 86 34.52 -6.17 -9.15
N THR A 87 34.84 -6.68 -10.36
CA THR A 87 35.73 -6.00 -11.32
C THR A 87 35.01 -4.86 -12.04
N GLU A 88 35.77 -3.81 -12.39
CA GLU A 88 35.23 -2.66 -13.09
C GLU A 88 34.86 -3.00 -14.55
N ALA A 89 33.62 -2.71 -14.94
CA ALA A 89 33.08 -2.93 -16.28
C ALA A 89 33.16 -1.68 -17.17
N GLY A 90 33.14 -0.48 -16.58
CA GLY A 90 33.25 0.80 -17.31
C GLY A 90 32.75 2.00 -16.51
N VAL A 91 33.08 3.21 -16.95
CA VAL A 91 32.68 4.48 -16.31
C VAL A 91 31.22 4.80 -16.60
N VAL A 92 30.51 5.30 -15.58
CA VAL A 92 29.13 5.79 -15.68
C VAL A 92 29.17 7.32 -15.76
N SER A 93 28.53 7.88 -16.79
CA SER A 93 28.40 9.32 -16.97
C SER A 93 27.03 9.79 -16.46
N VAL A 94 27.02 10.86 -15.66
CA VAL A 94 25.81 11.46 -15.07
C VAL A 94 25.50 12.86 -15.65
N GLY A 95 26.08 13.18 -16.80
CA GLY A 95 25.97 14.52 -17.43
C GLY A 95 26.85 15.58 -16.74
N GLY A 96 27.07 16.71 -17.43
CA GLY A 96 27.87 17.82 -16.88
C GLY A 96 27.06 18.71 -15.94
N GLY A 97 27.64 19.08 -14.79
CA GLY A 97 27.05 20.03 -13.84
C GLY A 97 26.54 19.42 -12.53
N ASN A 98 26.42 18.09 -12.44
CA ASN A 98 26.03 17.40 -11.22
C ASN A 98 27.21 17.22 -10.27
N ASN A 99 27.00 17.42 -8.98
CA ASN A 99 27.98 17.07 -7.95
C ASN A 99 27.79 15.60 -7.57
N VAL A 100 28.73 14.74 -7.96
CA VAL A 100 28.62 13.29 -7.74
C VAL A 100 28.42 12.92 -6.27
N THR A 101 28.93 13.72 -5.32
CA THR A 101 28.77 13.45 -3.88
C THR A 101 27.36 13.70 -3.35
N GLU A 102 26.53 14.44 -4.08
CA GLU A 102 25.13 14.74 -3.71
C GLU A 102 24.15 13.73 -4.33
N LEU A 103 24.62 12.87 -5.23
CA LEU A 103 23.79 11.87 -5.91
C LEU A 103 23.56 10.66 -5.01
N SER A 104 22.37 10.08 -5.13
CA SER A 104 22.03 8.80 -4.50
C SER A 104 22.20 7.67 -5.50
N ILE A 105 22.75 6.54 -5.05
CA ILE A 105 22.78 5.30 -5.83
C ILE A 105 21.80 4.34 -5.18
N MET A 106 20.73 3.98 -5.91
CA MET A 106 19.59 3.25 -5.38
C MET A 106 19.25 2.05 -6.27
N SER A 107 18.62 1.04 -5.69
CA SER A 107 18.12 -0.11 -6.44
C SER A 107 17.01 0.31 -7.41
N ALA A 108 17.02 -0.27 -8.60
CA ALA A 108 15.91 -0.13 -9.54
C ALA A 108 14.60 -0.76 -9.02
N ALA A 109 14.70 -1.78 -8.17
CA ALA A 109 13.53 -2.42 -7.57
C ALA A 109 12.70 -1.46 -6.70
N ALA A 110 13.34 -0.52 -6.01
CA ALA A 110 12.63 0.50 -5.23
C ALA A 110 11.76 1.40 -6.12
N PHE A 111 12.25 1.76 -7.32
CA PHE A 111 11.48 2.52 -8.31
C PHE A 111 10.31 1.69 -8.85
N PHE A 112 10.53 0.43 -9.20
CA PHE A 112 9.47 -0.44 -9.70
C PHE A 112 8.39 -0.73 -8.66
N ALA A 113 8.75 -0.84 -7.38
CA ALA A 113 7.79 -0.97 -6.29
C ALA A 113 6.86 0.26 -6.19
N GLU A 114 7.39 1.47 -6.34
CA GLU A 114 6.58 2.70 -6.38
C GLU A 114 5.72 2.79 -7.64
N GLN A 115 6.24 2.41 -8.81
CA GLN A 115 5.46 2.33 -10.05
C GLN A 115 4.28 1.35 -9.91
N GLN A 116 4.53 0.14 -9.40
CA GLN A 116 3.49 -0.85 -9.18
C GLN A 116 2.40 -0.32 -8.24
N ARG A 117 2.77 0.41 -7.18
CA ARG A 117 1.79 1.05 -6.27
C ARG A 117 0.90 2.06 -7.01
N ILE A 118 1.47 2.86 -7.90
CA ILE A 118 0.71 3.82 -8.73
C ILE A 118 -0.26 3.07 -9.65
N GLU A 119 0.23 2.04 -10.35
CA GLU A 119 -0.58 1.27 -11.31
C GLU A 119 -1.74 0.54 -10.63
N VAL A 120 -1.46 -0.16 -9.52
CA VAL A 120 -2.48 -0.86 -8.74
C VAL A 120 -3.52 0.12 -8.19
N PHE A 121 -3.09 1.26 -7.66
CA PHE A 121 -4.02 2.28 -7.16
C PHE A 121 -4.91 2.83 -8.28
N LYS A 122 -4.32 3.18 -9.44
CA LYS A 122 -5.06 3.69 -10.59
C LYS A 122 -6.03 2.67 -11.18
N LEU A 123 -5.68 1.38 -11.17
CA LEU A 123 -6.55 0.32 -11.64
C LEU A 123 -7.71 0.08 -10.68
N GLN A 124 -7.44 0.00 -9.38
CA GLN A 124 -8.46 -0.30 -8.36
C GLN A 124 -9.47 0.84 -8.19
N TYR A 125 -9.02 2.10 -8.22
CA TYR A 125 -9.87 3.27 -8.02
C TYR A 125 -10.12 4.05 -9.32
N LYS A 126 -10.05 3.38 -10.47
CA LYS A 126 -10.14 3.98 -11.81
C LYS A 126 -11.36 4.89 -11.97
N ASP A 127 -12.50 4.43 -11.48
CA ASP A 127 -13.79 5.10 -11.63
C ASP A 127 -14.14 5.97 -10.40
N THR A 128 -13.24 6.04 -9.41
CA THR A 128 -13.40 6.78 -8.15
C THR A 128 -12.18 7.68 -7.88
N LEU A 129 -11.42 7.47 -6.80
CA LEU A 129 -10.34 8.37 -6.36
C LEU A 129 -9.21 8.57 -7.38
N ALA A 130 -9.00 7.62 -8.29
CA ALA A 130 -7.99 7.76 -9.34
C ALA A 130 -8.52 8.49 -10.59
N LYS A 131 -9.83 8.75 -10.68
CA LYS A 131 -10.45 9.48 -11.78
C LYS A 131 -9.92 10.92 -11.80
N GLY A 132 -9.30 11.31 -12.90
CA GLY A 132 -8.68 12.64 -13.02
C GLY A 132 -7.48 12.87 -12.09
N ALA A 133 -6.98 11.85 -11.39
CA ALA A 133 -5.79 11.96 -10.56
C ALA A 133 -4.54 12.22 -11.42
N GLN A 134 -3.68 13.12 -10.95
CA GLN A 134 -2.52 13.58 -11.71
C GLN A 134 -1.25 13.33 -10.93
N LEU A 135 -0.25 12.77 -11.60
CA LEU A 135 1.08 12.61 -11.04
C LEU A 135 1.84 13.93 -11.20
N MET A 136 2.34 14.48 -10.10
CA MET A 136 3.05 15.75 -10.06
C MET A 136 4.41 15.59 -9.39
N SER A 137 5.42 16.29 -9.88
CA SER A 137 6.71 16.39 -9.20
C SER A 137 6.55 17.23 -7.93
N ARG A 138 7.50 17.11 -7.00
CA ARG A 138 7.52 17.87 -5.73
C ARG A 138 7.34 19.36 -5.95
N ASP A 139 8.13 19.95 -6.85
CA ASP A 139 8.10 21.39 -7.11
C ASP A 139 6.78 21.83 -7.75
N ALA A 140 6.24 21.03 -8.68
CA ALA A 140 4.94 21.30 -9.27
C ALA A 140 3.83 21.25 -8.22
N PHE A 141 3.87 20.28 -7.29
CA PHE A 141 2.88 20.14 -6.22
C PHE A 141 2.95 21.27 -5.19
N LEU A 142 4.15 21.66 -4.76
CA LEU A 142 4.34 22.71 -3.75
C LEU A 142 4.06 24.12 -4.30
N SER A 143 4.24 24.33 -5.62
CA SER A 143 3.94 25.60 -6.28
C SER A 143 2.51 25.71 -6.83
N ALA A 144 1.79 24.59 -6.91
CA ALA A 144 0.43 24.57 -7.41
C ALA A 144 -0.56 25.18 -6.41
N SER A 145 -1.58 25.85 -6.95
CA SER A 145 -2.77 26.25 -6.22
C SER A 145 -3.87 25.25 -6.55
N PHE A 146 -4.24 24.42 -5.59
CA PHE A 146 -5.36 23.50 -5.75
C PHE A 146 -6.65 24.21 -5.41
N LYS A 147 -7.73 23.76 -6.05
CA LYS A 147 -9.08 24.18 -5.73
C LYS A 147 -9.94 22.98 -5.43
N THR A 148 -10.96 23.19 -4.62
CA THR A 148 -12.08 22.26 -4.44
C THR A 148 -12.89 22.10 -5.73
N ALA A 149 -13.82 21.16 -5.72
CA ALA A 149 -14.67 20.86 -6.87
C ALA A 149 -15.50 22.07 -7.35
N ASP A 150 -15.81 23.02 -6.47
CA ASP A 150 -16.45 24.32 -6.80
C ASP A 150 -15.62 25.24 -7.73
N ASN A 151 -14.34 24.93 -7.97
CA ASN A 151 -13.40 25.80 -8.71
C ASN A 151 -13.23 27.22 -8.11
N ILE A 152 -13.58 27.40 -6.83
CA ILE A 152 -13.52 28.66 -6.09
C ILE A 152 -12.59 28.53 -4.89
N THR A 153 -12.85 27.59 -3.98
CA THR A 153 -12.14 27.52 -2.70
C THR A 153 -10.73 26.96 -2.87
N ILE A 154 -9.73 27.73 -2.45
CA ILE A 154 -8.31 27.38 -2.61
C ILE A 154 -7.89 26.43 -1.49
N ILE A 155 -7.24 25.33 -1.86
CA ILE A 155 -6.61 24.38 -0.96
C ILE A 155 -5.10 24.61 -1.00
N SER A 156 -4.51 24.96 0.15
CA SER A 156 -3.06 25.10 0.26
C SER A 156 -2.39 23.73 0.19
N SER A 157 -1.37 23.62 -0.66
CA SER A 157 -0.53 22.41 -0.73
C SER A 157 0.11 22.11 0.64
N PRO A 158 -0.07 20.91 1.22
CA PRO A 158 0.59 20.54 2.47
C PRO A 158 2.10 20.43 2.27
N GLY A 159 2.86 20.71 3.34
CA GLY A 159 4.31 20.49 3.33
C GLY A 159 4.66 19.03 3.08
N LEU A 160 5.66 18.79 2.24
CA LEU A 160 6.20 17.46 1.97
C LEU A 160 7.54 17.26 2.69
N SER A 161 7.75 16.09 3.29
CA SER A 161 9.06 15.70 3.82
C SER A 161 10.10 15.65 2.71
N SER A 162 11.38 15.88 3.02
CA SER A 162 12.44 16.04 2.01
C SER A 162 12.72 14.78 1.17
N ASN A 163 12.26 13.62 1.61
CA ASN A 163 12.39 12.34 0.90
C ASN A 163 11.31 12.12 -0.17
N ILE A 164 10.32 13.02 -0.31
CA ILE A 164 9.24 12.88 -1.29
C ILE A 164 9.52 13.74 -2.52
N ASN A 165 9.62 13.11 -3.69
CA ASN A 165 9.98 13.75 -4.96
C ASN A 165 8.84 13.80 -5.97
N SER A 166 7.81 12.97 -5.83
CA SER A 166 6.57 13.10 -6.58
C SER A 166 5.35 12.65 -5.77
N VAL A 167 4.17 13.09 -6.19
CA VAL A 167 2.89 12.85 -5.51
C VAL A 167 1.83 12.51 -6.55
N LEU A 168 1.04 11.46 -6.30
CA LEU A 168 -0.21 11.26 -7.03
C LEU A 168 -1.28 12.13 -6.36
N VAL A 169 -1.74 13.15 -7.08
CA VAL A 169 -2.66 14.16 -6.56
C VAL A 169 -4.08 13.84 -6.97
N ARG A 170 -5.00 13.96 -6.01
CA ARG A 170 -6.44 13.78 -6.19
C ARG A 170 -6.99 14.69 -7.30
N GLY A 171 -7.88 14.17 -8.16
CA GLY A 171 -8.56 14.95 -9.21
C GLY A 171 -9.43 16.07 -8.62
N GLN A 172 -9.70 17.14 -9.37
CA GLN A 172 -10.46 18.28 -8.85
C GLN A 172 -11.91 17.91 -8.47
N SER A 173 -12.59 17.10 -9.28
CA SER A 173 -13.96 16.63 -9.02
C SER A 173 -14.11 15.80 -7.74
N ASP A 174 -13.01 15.27 -7.18
CA ASP A 174 -12.99 14.51 -5.92
C ASP A 174 -12.54 15.35 -4.72
N ARG A 175 -12.18 16.63 -4.90
CA ARG A 175 -11.76 17.55 -3.82
C ARG A 175 -12.97 18.27 -3.26
N ILE A 176 -13.82 17.51 -2.58
CA ILE A 176 -15.08 18.03 -2.02
C ILE A 176 -14.81 19.01 -0.87
N LEU A 177 -13.97 18.59 0.09
CA LEU A 177 -13.58 19.41 1.23
C LEU A 177 -12.26 20.15 0.98
N PRO A 178 -12.07 21.36 1.53
CA PRO A 178 -10.83 22.12 1.45
C PRO A 178 -9.77 21.60 2.45
N ASP A 179 -9.56 20.28 2.53
CA ASP A 179 -8.58 19.65 3.42
C ASP A 179 -7.25 19.37 2.68
N PRO A 180 -6.15 20.06 3.04
CA PRO A 180 -4.82 19.81 2.47
C PRO A 180 -4.36 18.36 2.62
N ASN A 181 -4.76 17.65 3.67
CA ASN A 181 -4.28 16.30 3.96
C ASN A 181 -4.83 15.25 2.98
N GLN A 182 -5.97 15.53 2.33
CA GLN A 182 -6.61 14.63 1.37
C GLN A 182 -6.12 14.80 -0.07
N LEU A 183 -5.30 15.83 -0.34
CA LEU A 183 -4.79 16.13 -1.69
C LEU A 183 -3.87 15.04 -2.24
N ALA A 184 -2.96 14.52 -1.40
CA ALA A 184 -1.97 13.54 -1.79
C ALA A 184 -2.53 12.11 -1.61
N LEU A 185 -2.81 11.42 -2.72
CA LEU A 185 -3.25 10.02 -2.71
C LEU A 185 -2.08 9.06 -2.46
N LEU A 186 -0.92 9.33 -3.08
CA LEU A 186 0.33 8.60 -2.87
C LEU A 186 1.50 9.58 -2.79
N LYS A 187 2.47 9.31 -1.91
CA LYS A 187 3.73 10.05 -1.77
C LYS A 187 4.89 9.13 -2.16
N LEU A 188 5.77 9.59 -3.04
CA LEU A 188 6.75 8.76 -3.75
C LEU A 188 8.15 9.35 -3.61
N SER A 189 9.16 8.50 -3.45
CA SER A 189 10.55 8.90 -3.23
C SER A 189 11.31 9.19 -4.53
N PHE A 190 10.84 8.71 -5.67
CA PHE A 190 11.38 9.09 -6.99
C PHE A 190 10.49 10.13 -7.68
N ASP A 191 11.03 10.82 -8.69
CA ASP A 191 10.20 11.61 -9.60
C ASP A 191 9.65 10.71 -10.72
N HIS A 192 8.43 10.23 -10.53
CA HIS A 192 7.75 9.36 -11.49
C HIS A 192 7.13 10.11 -12.68
N THR A 193 7.19 11.44 -12.73
CA THR A 193 6.53 12.22 -13.81
C THR A 193 7.24 12.10 -15.15
N THR A 194 8.57 11.97 -15.14
CA THR A 194 9.40 11.92 -16.36
C THR A 194 10.31 10.70 -16.43
N ALA A 195 10.43 9.93 -15.33
CA ALA A 195 11.36 8.82 -15.25
C ALA A 195 10.92 7.61 -16.10
N GLN A 196 11.87 7.04 -16.83
CA GLN A 196 11.74 5.77 -17.54
C GLN A 196 12.95 4.91 -17.16
N VAL A 197 12.68 3.75 -16.57
CA VAL A 197 13.69 2.78 -16.14
C VAL A 197 13.48 1.50 -16.93
N ALA A 198 14.55 0.97 -17.53
CA ALA A 198 14.50 -0.28 -18.27
C ALA A 198 14.34 -1.47 -17.31
N ASP A 199 13.48 -2.43 -17.67
CA ASP A 199 13.11 -3.58 -16.85
C ASP A 199 14.30 -4.44 -16.36
N ASP A 200 15.42 -4.44 -17.09
CA ASP A 200 16.64 -5.18 -16.72
C ASP A 200 17.59 -4.38 -15.82
N SER A 201 17.24 -3.14 -15.46
CA SER A 201 18.05 -2.31 -14.58
C SER A 201 18.06 -2.86 -13.16
N VAL A 202 19.24 -2.85 -12.54
CA VAL A 202 19.46 -3.26 -11.14
C VAL A 202 19.83 -2.05 -10.28
N SER A 203 20.52 -1.06 -10.85
CA SER A 203 21.07 0.08 -10.11
C SER A 203 20.83 1.39 -10.85
N LEU A 204 20.46 2.43 -10.09
CA LEU A 204 20.10 3.76 -10.57
C LEU A 204 20.96 4.82 -9.89
N VAL A 205 21.31 5.87 -10.63
CA VAL A 205 21.86 7.12 -10.07
C VAL A 205 20.77 8.17 -10.10
N VAL A 206 20.46 8.71 -8.92
CA VAL A 206 19.30 9.55 -8.65
C VAL A 206 19.78 10.91 -8.15
N SER A 207 19.22 12.00 -8.70
CA SER A 207 19.46 13.35 -8.19
C SER A 207 18.75 13.59 -6.85
N PRO A 208 19.10 14.65 -6.08
CA PRO A 208 18.34 15.03 -4.88
C PRO A 208 16.85 15.25 -5.13
N GLU A 209 16.49 15.69 -6.33
CA GLU A 209 15.12 15.92 -6.81
C GLU A 209 14.41 14.64 -7.30
N GLY A 210 15.06 13.48 -7.22
CA GLY A 210 14.46 12.19 -7.59
C GLY A 210 14.58 11.82 -9.06
N ASN A 211 15.33 12.58 -9.87
CA ASN A 211 15.50 12.31 -11.30
C ASN A 211 16.50 11.18 -11.55
N ILE A 212 16.19 10.29 -12.50
CA ILE A 212 17.10 9.21 -12.92
C ILE A 212 18.15 9.77 -13.90
N LEU A 213 19.39 9.92 -13.44
CA LEU A 213 20.50 10.47 -14.22
C LEU A 213 21.27 9.38 -14.99
N ALA A 214 21.33 8.17 -14.43
CA ALA A 214 21.93 7.00 -15.06
C ALA A 214 21.27 5.72 -14.53
N GLN A 215 21.30 4.66 -15.33
CA GLN A 215 20.77 3.34 -14.97
C GLN A 215 21.65 2.24 -15.57
N SER A 216 21.70 1.08 -14.93
CA SER A 216 22.45 -0.06 -15.42
C SER A 216 21.84 -1.38 -14.95
N ASN A 217 21.97 -2.42 -15.78
CA ASN A 217 21.76 -3.82 -15.40
C ASN A 217 22.92 -4.42 -14.59
N LYS A 218 23.90 -3.59 -14.22
CA LYS A 218 25.01 -3.89 -13.34
C LYS A 218 24.96 -3.00 -12.11
N HIS A 219 25.71 -3.38 -11.07
CA HIS A 219 25.88 -2.53 -9.90
C HIS A 219 26.65 -1.26 -10.26
N ILE A 220 26.04 -0.09 -10.03
CA ILE A 220 26.73 1.20 -10.10
C ILE A 220 27.33 1.49 -8.73
N GLY A 221 28.58 1.88 -8.68
CA GLY A 221 29.24 2.30 -7.44
C GLY A 221 30.38 3.27 -7.69
N TYR A 222 30.97 3.76 -6.61
CA TYR A 222 32.19 4.57 -6.70
C TYR A 222 33.38 3.70 -7.08
N ARG A 223 34.21 4.18 -8.02
CA ARG A 223 35.51 3.59 -8.29
C ARG A 223 36.31 3.60 -7.00
N THR A 224 36.72 2.42 -6.54
CA THR A 224 37.59 2.29 -5.37
C THR A 224 38.88 1.56 -5.70
N GLY A 225 39.94 1.88 -4.96
CA GLY A 225 41.24 1.25 -5.12
C GLY A 225 42.15 1.50 -3.92
N PHE A 226 43.26 0.77 -3.85
CA PHE A 226 44.32 1.01 -2.87
C PHE A 226 45.37 1.98 -3.42
N PHE A 227 45.84 1.70 -4.64
CA PHE A 227 46.78 2.54 -5.37
C PHE A 227 46.65 2.30 -6.88
N GLY A 228 47.07 3.27 -7.69
CA GLY A 228 47.07 3.16 -9.13
C GLY A 228 46.99 4.52 -9.83
N LYS A 229 46.57 4.49 -11.10
CA LYS A 229 46.28 5.70 -11.89
C LYS A 229 44.78 6.02 -11.78
N PRO A 230 44.39 7.25 -11.39
CA PRO A 230 42.99 7.60 -11.16
C PRO A 230 42.05 7.33 -12.34
N ASN A 231 42.54 7.57 -13.56
CA ASN A 231 41.75 7.51 -14.80
C ASN A 231 41.75 6.13 -15.47
N GLU A 232 42.42 5.14 -14.87
CA GLU A 232 42.45 3.76 -15.37
C GLU A 232 41.52 2.88 -14.53
N ALA A 233 41.04 1.78 -15.11
CA ALA A 233 40.26 0.80 -14.37
C ALA A 233 41.11 0.19 -13.26
N GLN A 234 40.56 0.11 -12.05
CA GLN A 234 41.30 -0.44 -10.92
C GLN A 234 41.27 -1.98 -11.01
N THR A 235 42.34 -2.57 -11.53
CA THR A 235 42.48 -4.02 -11.80
C THR A 235 42.57 -4.89 -10.54
N GLY A 236 42.19 -4.36 -9.38
CA GLY A 236 42.41 -5.00 -8.10
C GLY A 236 43.89 -5.26 -7.84
N LYS A 237 44.83 -4.47 -8.43
CA LYS A 237 46.25 -4.50 -8.06
C LYS A 237 46.36 -4.36 -6.56
N SER A 238 46.65 -5.47 -5.92
CA SER A 238 46.74 -5.62 -4.47
C SER A 238 47.91 -6.54 -4.10
N HIS A 239 48.77 -6.74 -5.11
CA HIS A 239 50.08 -7.37 -5.09
C HIS A 239 50.98 -6.55 -6.00
N GLY A 240 52.19 -6.24 -5.54
CA GLY A 240 53.14 -5.41 -6.29
C GLY A 240 53.73 -4.30 -5.44
N SER A 241 54.80 -3.71 -5.97
CA SER A 241 55.34 -2.45 -5.47
C SER A 241 54.47 -1.30 -5.99
N VAL A 242 54.35 -0.23 -5.22
CA VAL A 242 53.69 1.00 -5.70
C VAL A 242 54.70 1.71 -6.58
N ASP A 243 54.39 1.83 -7.87
CA ASP A 243 55.30 2.47 -8.82
C ASP A 243 55.37 3.99 -8.59
N ARG A 244 56.41 4.65 -9.11
CA ARG A 244 56.64 6.08 -8.89
C ARG A 244 55.58 7.00 -9.48
N ASP A 245 54.84 6.54 -10.49
CA ASP A 245 53.75 7.26 -11.16
C ASP A 245 52.35 6.85 -10.67
N GLU A 246 52.26 5.95 -9.69
CA GLU A 246 51.00 5.53 -9.07
C GLU A 246 50.70 6.34 -7.81
N THR A 247 49.42 6.60 -7.57
CA THR A 247 48.93 7.33 -6.38
C THR A 247 48.34 6.34 -5.39
N VAL A 248 48.65 6.49 -4.10
CA VAL A 248 47.95 5.79 -3.02
C VAL A 248 46.65 6.54 -2.74
N PHE A 249 45.49 5.90 -2.94
CA PHE A 249 44.20 6.58 -2.85
C PHE A 249 43.73 6.76 -1.39
N GLY A 250 43.99 5.78 -0.53
CA GLY A 250 43.62 5.82 0.89
C GLY A 250 44.83 5.66 1.82
N PRO A 251 45.71 6.65 1.95
CA PRO A 251 46.83 6.54 2.89
C PRO A 251 46.35 6.48 4.34
N VAL A 252 46.94 5.61 5.18
CA VAL A 252 46.61 5.51 6.61
C VAL A 252 47.75 6.11 7.45
N PRO A 253 47.67 7.38 7.87
CA PRO A 253 48.74 8.07 8.59
C PRO A 253 48.73 7.78 10.09
N GLY A 254 49.89 7.95 10.73
CA GLY A 254 50.02 7.93 12.20
C GLY A 254 49.93 6.55 12.83
N VAL A 255 50.03 5.48 12.05
CA VAL A 255 49.89 4.10 12.52
C VAL A 255 51.25 3.47 12.75
N LYS A 256 51.39 2.75 13.87
CA LYS A 256 52.60 2.00 14.22
C LYS A 256 52.79 0.82 13.26
N VAL A 257 54.02 0.67 12.77
CA VAL A 257 54.45 -0.46 11.94
C VAL A 257 55.73 -1.05 12.51
N ASN A 258 55.79 -2.36 12.70
CA ASN A 258 56.94 -3.01 13.34
C ASN A 258 57.20 -4.44 12.85
N VAL A 259 58.43 -4.92 13.00
CA VAL A 259 58.74 -6.35 13.12
C VAL A 259 58.69 -6.75 14.59
N ASP A 260 58.91 -8.02 14.93
CA ASP A 260 58.98 -8.45 16.34
C ASP A 260 60.07 -7.65 17.08
N GLU A 261 59.64 -6.67 17.89
CA GLU A 261 60.52 -5.71 18.58
C GLU A 261 61.37 -6.39 19.66
N PHE A 262 60.91 -7.55 20.17
CA PHE A 262 61.67 -8.33 21.14
C PHE A 262 62.79 -9.12 20.46
N ALA A 263 62.56 -9.59 19.23
CA ALA A 263 63.55 -10.33 18.45
C ALA A 263 64.51 -9.43 17.64
N TYR A 264 64.05 -8.25 17.20
CA TYR A 264 64.74 -7.39 16.23
C TYR A 264 64.77 -5.91 16.68
N ILE A 265 65.87 -5.51 17.32
CA ILE A 265 66.05 -4.15 17.84
C ILE A 265 66.08 -3.12 16.69
N GLY A 266 65.33 -2.03 16.82
CA GLY A 266 65.21 -0.96 15.82
C GLY A 266 64.08 -1.16 14.79
N GLY A 267 63.35 -2.27 14.89
CA GLY A 267 62.33 -2.70 13.94
C GLY A 267 60.96 -2.03 14.07
N VAL A 268 60.89 -0.70 14.21
CA VAL A 268 59.63 0.04 14.38
C VAL A 268 59.66 1.41 13.70
N ASP A 269 58.54 1.83 13.12
CA ASP A 269 58.29 3.17 12.57
C ASP A 269 56.80 3.55 12.68
N VAL A 270 56.46 4.78 12.32
CA VAL A 270 55.07 5.29 12.23
C VAL A 270 54.81 5.85 10.84
N THR A 271 53.64 5.57 10.26
CA THR A 271 53.32 6.03 8.91
C THR A 271 53.19 7.55 8.80
N ASP A 272 53.71 8.12 7.71
CA ASP A 272 53.56 9.53 7.36
C ASP A 272 52.16 9.86 6.79
N ARG A 273 51.96 11.11 6.35
CA ARG A 273 50.68 11.57 5.75
C ARG A 273 50.27 10.81 4.48
N ASN A 274 51.21 10.18 3.79
CA ASN A 274 50.97 9.36 2.61
C ASN A 274 50.88 7.87 2.96
N GLY A 275 50.81 7.53 4.25
CA GLY A 275 50.77 6.15 4.74
C GLY A 275 52.11 5.43 4.64
N LYS A 276 53.21 6.13 4.32
CA LYS A 276 54.51 5.52 4.07
C LYS A 276 55.28 5.27 5.37
N TYR A 277 56.00 4.16 5.46
CA TYR A 277 56.91 3.83 6.56
C TYR A 277 58.25 3.28 6.05
N GLY A 278 59.28 3.34 6.88
CA GLY A 278 60.54 2.63 6.67
C GLY A 278 61.45 2.64 7.91
N PHE A 279 61.89 1.45 8.31
CA PHE A 279 62.82 1.27 9.44
C PHE A 279 63.97 0.32 9.10
N SER A 280 65.04 0.42 9.88
CA SER A 280 66.19 -0.48 9.83
C SER A 280 66.34 -1.19 11.17
N PHE A 281 66.55 -2.50 11.15
CA PHE A 281 66.69 -3.30 12.36
C PHE A 281 67.90 -4.22 12.32
N PHE A 282 68.36 -4.59 13.50
CA PHE A 282 69.47 -5.52 13.67
C PHE A 282 68.95 -6.95 13.66
N MET A 283 69.44 -7.75 12.72
CA MET A 283 69.24 -9.19 12.77
C MET A 283 70.20 -9.84 13.77
N PRO A 284 69.81 -10.95 14.41
CA PRO A 284 70.72 -11.74 15.24
C PRO A 284 71.99 -12.19 14.48
N ILE A 285 72.98 -12.66 15.23
CA ILE A 285 74.21 -13.22 14.65
C ILE A 285 73.81 -14.36 13.71
N CYS A 286 74.32 -14.31 12.48
CA CYS A 286 73.95 -15.28 11.46
C CYS A 286 74.55 -16.66 11.75
N PRO A 287 73.76 -17.74 11.73
CA PRO A 287 74.29 -19.10 11.78
C PRO A 287 75.22 -19.41 10.60
N ILE A 288 76.26 -20.21 10.85
CA ILE A 288 77.18 -20.69 9.80
C ILE A 288 76.41 -21.60 8.83
N GLY A 289 76.58 -21.36 7.52
CA GLY A 289 75.85 -22.08 6.46
C GLY A 289 74.58 -21.39 5.98
N GLY A 290 74.22 -20.25 6.57
CA GLY A 290 73.09 -19.42 6.18
C GLY A 290 71.78 -19.77 6.88
N PHE A 291 70.96 -18.75 7.10
CA PHE A 291 69.71 -18.87 7.84
C PHE A 291 68.70 -17.82 7.36
N GLU A 292 67.43 -18.21 7.35
CA GLU A 292 66.31 -17.34 7.03
C GLU A 292 65.60 -16.93 8.33
N PHE A 293 65.64 -15.64 8.65
CA PHE A 293 64.88 -15.08 9.77
C PHE A 293 63.49 -14.68 9.29
N THR A 294 62.45 -15.10 10.04
CA THR A 294 61.09 -14.63 9.80
C THR A 294 60.93 -13.20 10.31
N THR A 295 60.76 -12.25 9.39
CA THR A 295 60.69 -10.81 9.64
C THR A 295 59.38 -10.24 9.13
N ASN A 296 58.28 -10.80 9.63
CA ASN A 296 56.93 -10.35 9.31
C ASN A 296 56.74 -8.88 9.74
N VAL A 297 56.15 -8.09 8.86
CA VAL A 297 55.81 -6.70 9.16
C VAL A 297 54.37 -6.64 9.68
N TRP A 298 54.18 -5.97 10.80
CA TRP A 298 52.92 -5.81 11.51
C TRP A 298 52.50 -4.36 11.55
N SER A 299 51.20 -4.12 11.58
CA SER A 299 50.64 -2.81 11.86
C SER A 299 49.40 -2.91 12.74
N GLU A 300 49.30 -2.02 13.72
CA GLU A 300 48.20 -2.00 14.69
C GLU A 300 47.20 -0.90 14.34
N LEU A 301 46.01 -1.32 13.92
CA LEU A 301 44.84 -0.48 13.71
C LEU A 301 43.87 -0.63 14.88
N HIS A 302 42.88 0.24 14.95
CA HIS A 302 41.93 0.25 16.05
C HIS A 302 40.48 0.27 15.55
N TYR A 303 39.57 -0.26 16.35
CA TYR A 303 38.14 -0.03 16.19
C TYR A 303 37.51 0.13 17.56
N THR A 304 36.52 0.99 17.67
CA THR A 304 35.78 1.12 18.91
C THR A 304 34.76 0.00 19.02
N ASN A 305 34.66 -0.56 20.21
CA ASN A 305 33.64 -1.54 20.53
C ASN A 305 32.34 -0.77 20.93
N LEU A 306 31.20 -1.11 20.31
CA LEU A 306 29.82 -0.69 20.65
C LEU A 306 29.66 0.72 21.26
N LEU A 307 30.00 1.77 20.51
CA LEU A 307 29.68 3.16 20.87
C LEU A 307 28.20 3.46 20.60
N PRO A 308 27.55 4.31 21.42
CA PRO A 308 28.10 5.13 22.50
C PRO A 308 28.17 4.46 23.89
N MET A 309 28.08 3.13 24.00
CA MET A 309 27.94 2.41 25.29
C MET A 309 29.24 2.28 26.10
N GLY A 310 30.22 3.20 25.93
CA GLY A 310 31.43 3.30 26.75
C GLY A 310 32.48 2.19 26.59
N SER A 311 32.35 1.34 25.57
CA SER A 311 33.19 0.14 25.39
C SER A 311 34.63 0.47 24.92
N PRO A 312 35.66 -0.30 25.36
CA PRO A 312 37.07 0.02 25.09
C PRO A 312 37.44 -0.15 23.60
N VAL A 313 38.38 0.68 23.14
CA VAL A 313 39.01 0.54 21.81
C VAL A 313 39.75 -0.80 21.73
N ARG A 314 39.51 -1.55 20.64
CA ARG A 314 40.16 -2.83 20.37
C ARG A 314 41.20 -2.67 19.26
N SER A 315 42.30 -3.41 19.39
CA SER A 315 43.35 -3.46 18.36
C SER A 315 43.05 -4.51 17.29
N TYR A 316 43.44 -4.19 16.07
CA TYR A 316 43.31 -5.01 14.89
C TYR A 316 44.66 -5.03 14.17
N PHE A 317 45.22 -6.21 13.94
CA PHE A 317 46.60 -6.35 13.47
C PHE A 317 46.65 -6.81 12.02
N LEU A 318 47.26 -5.97 11.17
CA LEU A 318 47.63 -6.33 9.81
C LEU A 318 49.03 -6.98 9.81
N GLN A 319 49.24 -7.92 8.91
CA GLN A 319 50.52 -8.60 8.71
C GLN A 319 50.83 -8.81 7.23
N THR A 320 52.07 -8.50 6.87
CA THR A 320 52.68 -8.93 5.61
C THR A 320 53.81 -9.91 5.91
N PRO A 321 53.70 -11.18 5.45
CA PRO A 321 54.77 -12.15 5.63
C PRO A 321 56.09 -11.67 5.03
N GLY A 322 57.17 -11.84 5.78
CA GLY A 322 58.49 -11.37 5.39
C GLY A 322 59.57 -12.29 5.91
N TYR A 323 60.66 -12.38 5.16
CA TYR A 323 61.88 -13.02 5.61
C TYR A 323 63.09 -12.18 5.22
N ASP A 324 64.15 -12.31 6.01
CA ASP A 324 65.47 -11.79 5.67
C ASP A 324 66.48 -12.91 5.82
N TYR A 325 67.23 -13.15 4.75
CA TYR A 325 68.24 -14.19 4.70
C TYR A 325 69.59 -13.60 5.10
N CYS A 326 70.26 -14.27 6.02
CA CYS A 326 71.64 -13.97 6.35
C CYS A 326 72.50 -15.18 5.95
N TYR A 327 73.78 -14.92 5.65
CA TYR A 327 74.77 -15.98 5.46
C TYR A 327 76.05 -15.67 6.21
N ALA A 328 76.59 -16.67 6.91
CA ALA A 328 77.91 -16.63 7.51
C ALA A 328 78.68 -17.92 7.23
N ASP A 329 80.01 -17.83 7.20
CA ASP A 329 80.90 -18.97 6.99
C ASP A 329 82.10 -18.92 7.96
N LEU A 330 82.73 -20.07 8.16
CA LEU A 330 84.00 -20.20 8.88
C LEU A 330 85.14 -20.31 7.87
N VAL A 331 85.81 -19.19 7.63
CA VAL A 331 86.86 -19.15 6.60
C VAL A 331 88.24 -18.87 7.21
N PRO A 332 89.31 -19.44 6.63
CA PRO A 332 90.68 -19.09 7.02
C PRO A 332 90.91 -17.60 6.83
N VAL A 333 91.65 -16.98 7.77
CA VAL A 333 91.92 -15.52 7.81
C VAL A 333 92.35 -14.93 6.46
N MET A 334 93.07 -15.71 5.65
CA MET A 334 93.60 -15.29 4.34
C MET A 334 92.54 -15.15 3.24
N LEU A 335 91.37 -15.78 3.40
CA LEU A 335 90.25 -15.73 2.45
C LEU A 335 89.13 -14.77 2.88
N VAL A 336 89.25 -14.17 4.08
CA VAL A 336 88.25 -13.26 4.66
C VAL A 336 87.84 -12.14 3.70
N PRO A 337 88.74 -11.38 3.03
CA PRO A 337 88.33 -10.27 2.17
C PRO A 337 87.54 -10.72 0.93
N ALA A 338 87.92 -11.86 0.33
CA ALA A 338 87.24 -12.43 -0.83
C ALA A 338 85.85 -12.97 -0.45
N VAL A 339 85.74 -13.59 0.73
CA VAL A 339 84.47 -14.12 1.25
C VAL A 339 83.56 -12.96 1.66
N ILE A 340 84.05 -11.90 2.32
CA ILE A 340 83.27 -10.67 2.60
C ILE A 340 82.69 -10.07 1.31
N GLY A 341 83.48 -10.01 0.22
CA GLY A 341 83.01 -9.51 -1.07
C GLY A 341 81.90 -10.35 -1.71
N ILE A 342 81.95 -11.68 -1.54
CA ILE A 342 80.88 -12.59 -1.99
C ILE A 342 79.66 -12.46 -1.08
N LEU A 343 79.84 -12.42 0.24
CA LEU A 343 78.77 -12.29 1.24
C LEU A 343 77.97 -10.98 1.12
N ALA A 344 78.63 -9.87 0.76
CA ALA A 344 77.97 -8.60 0.51
C ALA A 344 77.06 -8.62 -0.75
N SER A 345 77.29 -9.56 -1.67
CA SER A 345 76.48 -9.71 -2.90
C SER A 345 75.28 -10.67 -2.78
N ILE A 346 75.14 -11.33 -1.63
CA ILE A 346 74.02 -12.25 -1.31
C ILE A 346 72.92 -11.57 -0.47
N SER A 347 73.01 -10.25 -0.25
CA SER A 347 71.99 -9.48 0.47
C SER A 347 70.65 -9.55 -0.26
N THR A 348 69.57 -9.83 0.48
CA THR A 348 68.21 -9.91 -0.05
C THR A 348 67.79 -8.60 -0.74
N PRO A 349 67.02 -8.67 -1.85
CA PRO A 349 66.50 -7.48 -2.51
C PRO A 349 65.59 -6.66 -1.59
N PHE A 350 65.63 -5.33 -1.73
CA PHE A 350 64.71 -4.40 -1.08
C PHE A 350 63.29 -4.61 -1.65
N TYR A 351 62.45 -5.35 -0.93
CA TYR A 351 61.05 -5.52 -1.29
C TYR A 351 60.17 -4.57 -0.49
N GLN A 352 59.21 -3.96 -1.18
CA GLN A 352 58.20 -3.12 -0.57
C GLN A 352 57.17 -4.00 0.18
N SER A 353 57.07 -3.84 1.49
CA SER A 353 56.14 -4.58 2.35
C SER A 353 54.86 -3.79 2.61
N ASN A 354 53.95 -3.75 1.64
CA ASN A 354 52.67 -3.04 1.80
C ASN A 354 51.70 -3.76 2.73
N LEU A 355 50.93 -3.01 3.50
CA LEU A 355 49.86 -3.46 4.39
C LEU A 355 48.54 -2.86 3.92
N TYR A 356 47.51 -3.70 3.78
CA TYR A 356 46.24 -3.33 3.17
C TYR A 356 45.11 -3.48 4.17
N ALA A 357 44.51 -2.36 4.58
CA ALA A 357 43.32 -2.33 5.43
C ALA A 357 42.07 -2.50 4.57
N ASP A 358 41.60 -3.73 4.39
CA ASP A 358 40.40 -4.09 3.61
C ASP A 358 39.27 -4.60 4.50
N VAL A 359 38.99 -3.85 5.57
CA VAL A 359 37.99 -4.20 6.59
C VAL A 359 37.40 -2.93 7.18
N MET A 360 36.12 -2.98 7.55
CA MET A 360 35.44 -1.93 8.31
C MET A 360 34.53 -2.57 9.38
N PHE A 361 34.32 -1.86 10.49
CA PHE A 361 33.42 -2.28 11.55
C PHE A 361 32.25 -1.31 11.65
N LEU A 362 31.09 -1.71 11.14
CA LEU A 362 29.85 -0.95 11.26
C LEU A 362 29.31 -1.13 12.67
N THR A 363 29.08 -0.03 13.39
CA THR A 363 28.60 -0.04 14.77
C THR A 363 27.39 0.88 14.88
N GLY A 364 26.31 0.40 15.47
CA GLY A 364 25.10 1.18 15.68
C GLY A 364 24.40 0.81 16.97
N VAL A 365 23.36 1.58 17.29
CA VAL A 365 22.46 1.30 18.41
C VAL A 365 21.02 1.33 17.96
N MET A 366 20.18 0.65 18.72
CA MET A 366 18.73 0.67 18.57
C MET A 366 18.04 0.73 19.92
N TYR A 367 16.85 1.33 19.93
CA TYR A 367 15.97 1.40 21.09
C TYR A 367 14.51 1.36 20.63
N ILE A 368 13.60 1.11 21.56
CA ILE A 368 12.18 0.94 21.28
C ILE A 368 11.38 2.14 21.78
N SER A 369 10.45 2.59 20.95
CA SER A 369 9.61 3.76 21.22
C SER A 369 8.18 3.48 20.77
N ASN A 370 7.22 4.06 21.46
CA ASN A 370 5.85 4.09 20.98
C ASN A 370 5.67 5.09 19.82
N GLN A 371 4.47 5.14 19.25
CA GLN A 371 4.13 6.01 18.11
C GLN A 371 4.31 7.52 18.38
N HIS A 372 4.27 7.94 19.64
CA HIS A 372 4.40 9.33 20.06
C HIS A 372 5.85 9.75 20.34
N GLY A 373 6.80 8.82 20.21
CA GLY A 373 8.23 9.07 20.47
C GLY A 373 8.63 8.90 21.94
N PHE A 374 7.80 8.28 22.77
CA PHE A 374 8.16 7.95 24.15
C PHE A 374 8.81 6.56 24.24
N ASP A 375 9.85 6.45 25.06
CA ASP A 375 10.57 5.21 25.30
C ASP A 375 9.66 4.14 25.93
N VAL A 376 9.74 2.91 25.43
CA VAL A 376 9.04 1.76 26.00
C VAL A 376 9.98 1.06 26.99
N PRO A 377 9.66 1.03 28.29
CA PRO A 377 10.57 0.49 29.30
C PRO A 377 10.82 -1.01 29.17
N ILE A 378 12.02 -1.43 29.57
CA ILE A 378 12.34 -2.85 29.79
C ILE A 378 11.69 -3.28 31.11
N GLY A 379 10.78 -4.25 31.06
CA GLY A 379 10.00 -4.77 32.20
C GLY A 379 10.22 -6.26 32.45
N GLU A 380 9.54 -6.81 33.46
CA GLU A 380 9.57 -8.25 33.75
C GLU A 380 8.88 -9.07 32.64
N THR A 381 7.81 -8.52 32.08
CA THR A 381 7.02 -9.14 31.00
C THR A 381 6.85 -8.17 29.84
N THR A 382 6.60 -8.73 28.65
CA THR A 382 6.19 -7.95 27.49
C THR A 382 4.67 -7.81 27.52
N HIS A 383 4.17 -6.57 27.61
CA HIS A 383 2.73 -6.31 27.68
C HIS A 383 2.33 -5.07 26.89
N THR A 384 1.09 -5.07 26.43
CA THR A 384 0.46 -3.99 25.68
C THR A 384 -0.54 -3.26 26.59
N SER A 385 -0.56 -1.92 26.53
CA SER A 385 -1.46 -1.10 27.33
C SER A 385 -2.87 -1.07 26.73
N PHE A 386 -3.87 -0.97 27.61
CA PHE A 386 -5.24 -0.59 27.26
C PHE A 386 -5.70 0.55 28.19
N SER A 387 -6.10 1.68 27.63
CA SER A 387 -6.83 2.68 28.40
C SER A 387 -7.82 3.47 27.54
N GLU A 388 -8.92 3.81 28.19
CA GLU A 388 -10.05 4.67 27.83
C GLU A 388 -11.24 3.99 27.13
N GLU A 389 -12.41 4.20 27.76
CA GLU A 389 -13.74 3.82 27.32
C GLU A 389 -14.10 4.62 26.05
N ALA A 390 -14.95 4.05 25.19
CA ALA A 390 -15.50 4.80 24.05
C ALA A 390 -16.55 5.80 24.57
N ASP A 391 -16.59 7.00 23.98
CA ASP A 391 -17.65 7.98 24.25
C ASP A 391 -18.83 7.71 23.31
N ASP A 392 -20.06 7.75 23.83
CA ASP A 392 -21.28 7.77 23.02
C ASP A 392 -21.44 9.15 22.38
N ARG A 393 -21.91 9.23 21.11
CA ARG A 393 -22.11 10.52 20.45
C ARG A 393 -23.24 10.52 19.43
N LEU A 394 -23.95 11.65 19.38
CA LEU A 394 -24.97 11.97 18.38
C LEU A 394 -24.34 12.60 17.14
N GLN A 395 -24.78 12.18 15.96
CA GLN A 395 -24.42 12.78 14.67
C GLN A 395 -25.29 14.01 14.38
N HIS A 396 -24.74 15.00 13.68
CA HIS A 396 -25.41 16.28 13.44
C HIS A 396 -25.27 16.80 11.99
N PHE A 397 -24.71 16.00 11.08
CA PHE A 397 -24.49 16.39 9.67
C PHE A 397 -25.47 15.74 8.68
N TYR A 398 -26.59 15.19 9.16
CA TYR A 398 -27.63 14.63 8.28
C TYR A 398 -28.36 15.75 7.54
N ASP A 399 -28.78 15.44 6.32
CA ASP A 399 -29.61 16.27 5.44
C ASP A 399 -30.34 15.26 4.55
N PHE A 400 -31.37 14.62 5.07
CA PHE A 400 -32.07 13.53 4.36
C PHE A 400 -33.17 14.03 3.43
N ASN A 401 -33.71 15.21 3.70
CA ASN A 401 -34.73 15.85 2.88
C ASN A 401 -34.16 16.65 1.69
N GLY A 402 -32.85 16.92 1.66
CA GLY A 402 -32.21 17.63 0.55
C GLY A 402 -32.47 19.11 0.47
N ASP A 403 -32.83 19.75 1.58
CA ASP A 403 -33.04 21.19 1.61
C ASP A 403 -31.73 21.99 1.74
N GLY A 404 -30.59 21.30 1.88
CA GLY A 404 -29.27 21.90 2.01
C GLY A 404 -28.98 22.48 3.39
N GLN A 405 -29.83 22.23 4.38
CA GLN A 405 -29.58 22.46 5.80
C GLN A 405 -29.39 21.13 6.53
N ALA A 406 -28.71 21.17 7.67
CA ALA A 406 -28.59 19.98 8.50
C ALA A 406 -29.88 19.74 9.30
N ASP A 407 -30.36 18.50 9.31
CA ASP A 407 -31.51 18.05 10.07
C ASP A 407 -31.27 18.19 11.58
N SER A 408 -32.35 18.48 12.33
CA SER A 408 -32.29 18.57 13.78
C SER A 408 -32.34 17.19 14.42
N VAL A 409 -31.37 16.87 15.27
CA VAL A 409 -31.26 15.55 15.93
C VAL A 409 -31.51 15.68 17.42
N VAL A 410 -32.44 14.88 17.95
CA VAL A 410 -32.79 14.81 19.37
C VAL A 410 -32.68 13.37 19.87
N GLN A 411 -31.95 13.15 20.95
CA GLN A 411 -31.86 11.82 21.57
C GLN A 411 -33.11 11.51 22.40
N GLY A 412 -33.59 10.26 22.36
CA GLY A 412 -34.77 9.82 23.09
C GLY A 412 -35.04 8.33 23.01
N HIS A 413 -36.23 7.93 23.44
CA HIS A 413 -36.71 6.54 23.41
C HIS A 413 -38.20 6.53 23.11
N LEU A 414 -38.72 5.40 22.62
CA LEU A 414 -40.16 5.21 22.46
C LEU A 414 -40.80 4.85 23.81
N VAL A 415 -41.92 5.49 24.12
CA VAL A 415 -42.74 5.20 25.30
C VAL A 415 -44.17 4.93 24.89
N THR A 416 -44.75 3.85 25.42
CA THR A 416 -46.17 3.54 25.22
C THR A 416 -47.03 4.49 26.05
N LYS A 417 -47.90 5.25 25.39
CA LYS A 417 -48.89 6.16 26.00
C LYS A 417 -50.27 5.84 25.46
N ALA A 418 -51.28 5.97 26.30
CA ALA A 418 -52.67 5.87 25.84
C ALA A 418 -53.04 7.12 25.03
N ASN A 419 -53.48 6.92 23.80
CA ASN A 419 -53.98 7.99 22.93
C ASN A 419 -55.33 8.54 23.43
N ALA A 420 -55.91 9.49 22.71
CA ALA A 420 -57.17 10.15 23.10
C ALA A 420 -58.37 9.18 23.17
N ASP A 421 -58.31 8.05 22.47
CA ASP A 421 -59.34 7.01 22.41
C ASP A 421 -59.10 5.86 23.42
N GLY A 422 -57.95 5.87 24.10
CA GLY A 422 -57.58 4.91 25.14
C GLY A 422 -56.79 3.70 24.64
N ASP A 423 -56.35 3.72 23.38
CA ASP A 423 -55.49 2.70 22.78
C ASP A 423 -54.02 3.03 23.04
N ASP A 424 -53.18 1.99 23.15
CA ASP A 424 -51.74 2.14 23.38
C ASP A 424 -51.05 2.60 22.08
N GLU A 425 -50.30 3.71 22.15
CA GLU A 425 -49.53 4.29 21.05
C GLU A 425 -48.07 4.48 21.48
N GLU A 426 -47.12 4.17 20.61
CA GLU A 426 -45.70 4.44 20.85
C GLU A 426 -45.37 5.88 20.46
N VAL A 427 -44.89 6.66 21.44
CA VAL A 427 -44.56 8.07 21.24
C VAL A 427 -43.09 8.27 21.56
N PHE A 428 -42.36 8.98 20.70
CA PHE A 428 -40.98 9.37 20.97
C PHE A 428 -40.91 10.40 22.11
N GLU A 429 -40.08 10.13 23.12
CA GLU A 429 -39.83 11.06 24.22
C GLU A 429 -38.33 11.37 24.32
N ALA A 430 -37.99 12.65 24.18
CA ALA A 430 -36.63 13.15 24.28
C ALA A 430 -36.02 12.83 25.65
N ASN A 431 -34.87 12.17 25.65
CA ASN A 431 -34.14 11.72 26.83
C ASN A 431 -32.65 11.57 26.49
N ALA A 432 -31.78 12.15 27.32
CA ALA A 432 -30.33 12.09 27.14
C ALA A 432 -29.74 10.67 27.35
N ASP A 433 -30.48 9.78 28.01
CA ASP A 433 -30.11 8.36 28.18
C ASP A 433 -30.90 7.44 27.22
N GLY A 434 -31.56 8.02 26.21
CA GLY A 434 -32.32 7.27 25.20
C GLY A 434 -31.41 6.46 24.27
N ASP A 435 -31.97 5.45 23.62
CA ASP A 435 -31.32 4.52 22.67
C ASP A 435 -31.59 4.85 21.19
N LEU A 436 -32.43 5.86 20.94
CA LEU A 436 -32.84 6.32 19.61
C LEU A 436 -32.50 7.79 19.39
N GLN A 437 -32.37 8.15 18.12
CA GLN A 437 -32.26 9.51 17.61
C GLN A 437 -33.54 9.83 16.83
N GLY A 438 -34.29 10.84 17.29
CA GLY A 438 -35.37 11.44 16.52
C GLY A 438 -34.82 12.54 15.63
N LEU A 439 -35.03 12.40 14.33
CA LEU A 439 -34.64 13.39 13.33
C LEU A 439 -35.83 14.22 12.90
N TYR A 440 -35.58 15.52 12.73
CA TYR A 440 -36.56 16.49 12.29
C TYR A 440 -35.98 17.28 11.12
N PHE A 441 -36.68 17.27 9.99
CA PHE A 441 -36.36 18.02 8.77
C PHE A 441 -36.51 19.53 8.97
N GLN A 442 -37.25 19.93 10.00
CA GLN A 442 -37.35 21.32 10.44
C GLN A 442 -37.04 21.43 11.93
N THR A 443 -36.88 22.66 12.42
CA THR A 443 -36.70 22.87 13.86
C THR A 443 -37.95 22.39 14.61
N PRO A 444 -37.84 21.41 15.53
CA PRO A 444 -39.01 20.79 16.14
C PRO A 444 -39.79 21.74 17.04
N GLU A 445 -41.12 21.71 16.94
CA GLU A 445 -42.03 22.29 17.91
C GLU A 445 -42.23 21.36 19.13
N ALA A 446 -42.66 21.93 20.26
CA ALA A 446 -42.80 21.16 21.50
C ALA A 446 -43.92 20.11 21.39
N GLY A 447 -43.54 18.83 21.45
CA GLY A 447 -44.46 17.69 21.34
C GLY A 447 -44.68 17.18 19.92
N GLU A 448 -43.92 17.69 18.95
CA GLU A 448 -43.88 17.18 17.58
C GLU A 448 -43.16 15.83 17.51
N ALA A 449 -43.74 14.89 16.77
CA ALA A 449 -43.12 13.60 16.49
C ALA A 449 -41.96 13.79 15.49
N PRO A 450 -40.86 13.02 15.63
CA PRO A 450 -39.77 13.08 14.66
C PRO A 450 -40.24 12.61 13.29
N ASP A 451 -39.67 13.20 12.23
CA ASP A 451 -39.92 12.80 10.85
C ASP A 451 -39.42 11.37 10.59
N LEU A 452 -38.29 10.99 11.20
CA LEU A 452 -37.78 9.62 11.20
C LEU A 452 -37.00 9.28 12.48
N LEU A 453 -36.89 7.98 12.74
CA LEU A 453 -36.16 7.44 13.89
C LEU A 453 -34.92 6.67 13.43
N ARG A 454 -33.81 6.91 14.12
CA ARG A 454 -32.56 6.19 13.94
C ARG A 454 -32.09 5.54 15.24
N VAL A 455 -31.34 4.46 15.13
CA VAL A 455 -30.62 3.85 16.26
C VAL A 455 -29.43 4.75 16.56
N ILE A 456 -29.07 4.89 17.85
CA ILE A 456 -27.87 5.65 18.18
C ILE A 456 -26.63 4.94 17.66
N ASP A 457 -25.86 5.63 16.82
CA ASP A 457 -24.56 5.19 16.33
C ASP A 457 -23.58 5.00 17.51
N GLN A 458 -22.68 4.02 17.38
CA GLN A 458 -21.59 3.83 18.35
C GLN A 458 -20.28 4.32 17.74
N GLU A 459 -19.64 5.32 18.36
CA GLU A 459 -18.39 5.87 17.85
C GLU A 459 -17.25 4.86 18.03
N VAL A 460 -16.70 4.42 16.90
CA VAL A 460 -15.50 3.56 16.89
C VAL A 460 -14.32 4.34 17.46
N ARG A 461 -13.62 3.78 18.45
CA ARG A 461 -12.47 4.41 19.11
C ARG A 461 -11.42 4.88 18.08
N LYS A 462 -11.28 6.19 17.85
CA LYS A 462 -10.29 6.70 16.88
C LYS A 462 -8.83 6.55 17.33
N ALA A 463 -8.59 6.42 18.64
CA ALA A 463 -7.25 6.23 19.19
C ALA A 463 -6.66 4.85 18.86
N SER A 464 -5.33 4.78 18.77
CA SER A 464 -4.59 3.52 18.60
C SER A 464 -4.55 2.73 19.91
N VAL A 465 -4.77 1.41 19.85
CA VAL A 465 -4.74 0.51 21.01
C VAL A 465 -3.93 -0.76 20.71
N GLY A 466 -3.58 -1.52 21.75
CA GLY A 466 -2.72 -2.70 21.62
C GLY A 466 -1.25 -2.36 21.34
N LEU A 467 -0.84 -1.13 21.66
CA LEU A 467 0.55 -0.70 21.58
C LEU A 467 1.36 -1.20 22.79
N LEU A 468 2.67 -1.28 22.62
CA LEU A 468 3.58 -1.85 23.60
C LEU A 468 3.80 -0.88 24.77
N GLU A 469 3.63 -1.38 25.98
CA GLU A 469 3.82 -0.62 27.22
C GLU A 469 5.13 -0.98 27.91
N SER A 470 5.52 -2.26 27.92
CA SER A 470 6.87 -2.69 28.28
C SER A 470 7.32 -3.91 27.49
N ILE A 471 8.63 -4.14 27.44
CA ILE A 471 9.25 -5.31 26.78
C ILE A 471 10.17 -6.07 27.72
N SER A 472 10.13 -7.40 27.70
CA SER A 472 11.07 -8.23 28.46
C SER A 472 12.45 -8.24 27.81
N THR A 473 13.52 -8.44 28.60
CA THR A 473 14.88 -8.60 28.06
C THR A 473 14.99 -9.75 27.06
N ALA A 474 14.23 -10.83 27.25
CA ALA A 474 14.23 -11.98 26.35
C ALA A 474 13.62 -11.62 24.98
N ASP A 475 12.48 -10.91 24.98
CA ASP A 475 11.80 -10.51 23.76
C ASP A 475 12.53 -9.38 23.03
N LEU A 476 13.16 -8.45 23.76
CA LEU A 476 14.04 -7.44 23.17
C LEU A 476 15.24 -8.08 22.46
N ARG A 477 15.78 -9.18 22.99
CA ARG A 477 16.83 -9.96 22.32
C ARG A 477 16.35 -10.71 21.09
N ASN A 478 15.06 -10.93 20.94
CA ASN A 478 14.47 -11.49 19.74
C ASN A 478 14.31 -10.41 18.64
N THR A 479 15.41 -9.71 18.34
CA THR A 479 15.48 -8.65 17.32
C THR A 479 16.45 -9.05 16.23
N ASP A 480 15.94 -9.19 15.02
CA ASP A 480 16.75 -9.42 13.83
C ASP A 480 17.30 -8.10 13.31
N VAL A 481 18.51 -8.13 12.77
CA VAL A 481 19.13 -6.98 12.10
C VAL A 481 19.62 -7.40 10.73
N LEU A 482 19.01 -6.84 9.69
CA LEU A 482 19.23 -7.17 8.28
C LEU A 482 19.96 -6.00 7.59
N PHE A 483 20.97 -6.31 6.79
CA PHE A 483 21.82 -5.31 6.14
C PHE A 483 21.70 -5.41 4.63
N PHE A 484 21.13 -4.39 3.99
CA PHE A 484 20.89 -4.36 2.55
C PHE A 484 21.81 -3.33 1.87
N ARG A 485 22.35 -3.69 0.71
CA ARG A 485 23.05 -2.74 -0.17
C ARG A 485 22.01 -1.83 -0.82
N GLU A 486 22.10 -0.52 -0.61
CA GLU A 486 21.13 0.45 -1.13
C GLU A 486 21.07 0.47 -2.66
N SER A 487 22.22 0.33 -3.32
CA SER A 487 22.37 0.47 -4.78
C SER A 487 21.78 -0.68 -5.59
N THR A 488 21.53 -1.83 -4.98
CA THR A 488 21.01 -3.04 -5.65
C THR A 488 19.81 -3.64 -4.92
N GLY A 489 19.61 -3.36 -3.64
CA GLY A 489 18.56 -3.96 -2.81
C GLY A 489 18.95 -5.31 -2.20
N GLN A 490 20.18 -5.77 -2.46
CA GLN A 490 20.66 -7.09 -2.05
C GLN A 490 20.92 -7.16 -0.54
N LEU A 491 20.43 -8.22 0.11
CA LEU A 491 20.78 -8.60 1.47
C LEU A 491 22.25 -9.00 1.46
N ILE A 492 23.04 -8.36 2.32
CA ILE A 492 24.49 -8.60 2.48
C ILE A 492 24.71 -9.65 3.55
N MET A 493 23.99 -9.50 4.65
CA MET A 493 24.03 -10.40 5.78
C MET A 493 22.86 -10.17 6.71
N GLU A 494 22.60 -11.17 7.53
CA GLU A 494 21.55 -11.17 8.55
C GLU A 494 22.15 -11.41 9.94
N ARG A 495 21.44 -10.95 10.96
CA ARG A 495 21.67 -11.36 12.34
C ARG A 495 20.35 -11.77 12.94
N ASN A 496 20.17 -13.08 13.08
CA ASN A 496 18.94 -13.66 13.61
C ASN A 496 18.98 -13.68 15.13
N GLY A 497 18.24 -12.77 15.75
CA GLY A 497 18.25 -12.49 17.18
C GLY A 497 19.61 -12.04 17.74
N LEU A 498 19.59 -11.60 19.00
CA LEU A 498 20.74 -11.09 19.73
C LEU A 498 21.31 -12.19 20.63
N LYS A 499 22.12 -13.08 20.04
CA LYS A 499 22.60 -14.32 20.68
C LYS A 499 23.59 -14.03 21.82
N GLU A 500 23.50 -14.78 22.93
CA GLU A 500 24.41 -14.59 24.09
C GLU A 500 25.89 -14.86 23.75
N ALA A 501 26.16 -15.77 22.79
CA ALA A 501 27.51 -16.02 22.31
C ALA A 501 28.16 -14.76 21.69
N GLU A 502 27.37 -13.94 21.00
CA GLU A 502 27.79 -12.70 20.34
C GLU A 502 27.98 -11.57 21.36
N VAL A 503 27.26 -11.61 22.50
CA VAL A 503 27.50 -10.74 23.66
C VAL A 503 28.90 -10.95 24.22
N ARG A 504 29.33 -12.22 24.39
CA ARG A 504 30.70 -12.53 24.83
C ARG A 504 31.76 -12.10 23.81
N GLY A 505 31.43 -12.13 22.52
CA GLY A 505 32.26 -11.61 21.43
C GLY A 505 32.33 -10.08 21.34
N GLY A 506 31.46 -9.37 22.07
CA GLY A 506 31.30 -7.91 22.00
C GLY A 506 30.71 -7.44 20.66
N GLU A 507 29.91 -8.28 20.01
CA GLU A 507 29.24 -7.96 18.74
C GLU A 507 27.82 -7.44 18.97
N VAL A 508 27.25 -7.73 20.14
CA VAL A 508 26.00 -7.15 20.65
C VAL A 508 26.21 -6.78 22.12
N GLN A 509 25.55 -5.72 22.58
CA GLN A 509 25.48 -5.39 24.00
C GLN A 509 24.11 -4.78 24.29
N LEU A 510 23.50 -5.18 25.40
CA LEU A 510 22.31 -4.55 25.96
C LEU A 510 22.74 -3.74 27.18
N ASP A 511 22.33 -2.48 27.24
CA ASP A 511 22.46 -1.61 28.40
C ASP A 511 21.05 -1.35 28.96
N GLU A 512 20.74 -1.98 30.09
CA GLU A 512 19.41 -1.93 30.71
C GLU A 512 19.13 -0.57 31.37
N GLU A 513 20.16 0.20 31.77
CA GLU A 513 19.98 1.52 32.39
C GLU A 513 19.58 2.57 31.35
N THR A 514 20.18 2.50 30.16
CA THR A 514 19.90 3.42 29.04
C THR A 514 18.92 2.85 28.02
N GLN A 515 18.50 1.59 28.18
CA GLN A 515 17.59 0.85 27.26
C GLN A 515 18.10 0.80 25.81
N LEU A 516 19.43 0.85 25.64
CA LEU A 516 20.09 0.81 24.35
C LEU A 516 20.58 -0.60 24.03
N VAL A 517 20.36 -1.00 22.79
CA VAL A 517 20.92 -2.22 22.22
C VAL A 517 21.97 -1.85 21.17
N GLY A 518 23.23 -2.10 21.47
CA GLY A 518 24.33 -1.93 20.53
C GLY A 518 24.55 -3.16 19.66
N TYR A 519 24.82 -2.96 18.37
CA TYR A 519 25.27 -3.99 17.45
C TYR A 519 26.54 -3.56 16.71
N ARG A 520 27.39 -4.52 16.39
CA ARG A 520 28.60 -4.35 15.57
C ARG A 520 28.70 -5.45 14.53
N VAL A 521 29.04 -5.06 13.32
CA VAL A 521 29.21 -5.96 12.18
C VAL A 521 30.59 -5.74 11.55
N MET A 522 31.24 -6.83 11.15
CA MET A 522 32.52 -6.80 10.45
C MET A 522 32.29 -6.93 8.94
N LEU A 523 32.58 -5.88 8.19
CA LEU A 523 32.52 -5.86 6.74
C LEU A 523 33.92 -6.13 6.18
N ARG A 524 34.15 -7.35 5.69
CA ARG A 524 35.44 -7.75 5.11
C ARG A 524 35.44 -7.51 3.60
N GLY A 525 36.55 -6.97 3.11
CA GLY A 525 36.90 -7.03 1.71
C GLY A 525 37.73 -8.27 1.36
N PRO A 526 37.87 -8.58 0.07
CA PRO A 526 38.52 -9.80 -0.43
C PRO A 526 40.01 -9.92 -0.04
N ARG A 527 40.67 -8.84 0.41
CA ARG A 527 42.08 -8.86 0.83
C ARG A 527 42.32 -9.19 2.29
N ASP A 528 41.30 -9.09 3.15
CA ASP A 528 41.48 -9.29 4.59
C ASP A 528 42.04 -10.70 4.91
N TRP A 529 41.56 -11.72 4.21
CA TRP A 529 41.96 -13.12 4.42
C TRP A 529 43.47 -13.40 4.32
N GLY A 530 44.20 -12.70 3.43
CA GLY A 530 45.60 -13.04 3.12
C GLY A 530 46.64 -12.33 3.99
N LEU A 531 46.24 -11.33 4.77
CA LEU A 531 47.14 -10.35 5.39
C LEU A 531 46.79 -10.09 6.87
N ASN A 532 45.95 -10.91 7.49
CA ASN A 532 45.42 -10.64 8.82
C ASN A 532 45.68 -11.82 9.77
N ILE A 533 46.21 -11.52 10.98
CA ILE A 533 46.41 -12.48 12.08
C ILE A 533 45.75 -12.00 13.40
N GLY A 534 45.05 -10.86 13.41
CA GLY A 534 44.59 -10.17 14.62
C GLY A 534 43.17 -10.48 15.15
N GLY A 535 43.06 -10.57 16.49
CA GLY A 535 41.97 -10.12 17.38
C GLY A 535 40.51 -10.61 17.23
N GLY A 536 39.95 -10.63 16.02
CA GLY A 536 38.53 -10.91 15.77
C GLY A 536 38.23 -12.37 15.39
N VAL A 537 39.26 -13.17 15.11
CA VAL A 537 39.12 -14.56 14.68
C VAL A 537 39.72 -15.46 15.77
N GLY A 538 38.85 -16.21 16.47
CA GLY A 538 39.29 -17.16 17.50
C GLY A 538 40.30 -18.17 16.95
N TYR A 539 41.07 -18.82 17.82
CA TYR A 539 42.10 -19.82 17.42
C TYR A 539 41.58 -20.91 16.46
N LYS A 540 40.26 -21.21 16.49
CA LYS A 540 39.59 -22.14 15.57
C LYS A 540 39.32 -21.55 14.17
N GLY A 541 38.91 -20.29 14.05
CA GLY A 541 38.70 -19.61 12.75
C GLY A 541 39.99 -19.25 12.02
N ARG A 542 41.16 -19.58 12.60
CA ARG A 542 42.48 -19.50 11.96
C ARG A 542 42.73 -20.62 10.93
N LYS A 543 41.84 -21.61 10.84
CA LYS A 543 41.97 -22.80 9.99
C LYS A 543 40.77 -23.04 9.06
N SER A 544 39.69 -22.27 9.21
CA SER A 544 38.50 -22.36 8.38
C SER A 544 38.72 -21.66 7.04
N ASN A 545 38.19 -22.17 5.95
CA ASN A 545 38.24 -21.47 4.66
C ASN A 545 37.31 -20.23 4.69
N TYR A 546 37.42 -19.33 3.70
CA TYR A 546 36.63 -18.08 3.65
C TYR A 546 35.12 -18.35 3.75
N GLU A 547 34.64 -19.39 3.06
CA GLU A 547 33.24 -19.80 3.05
C GLU A 547 32.75 -20.14 4.46
N GLU A 548 33.47 -20.97 5.22
CA GLU A 548 33.12 -21.31 6.60
C GLU A 548 33.08 -20.07 7.52
N TRP A 549 34.01 -19.12 7.35
CA TRP A 549 33.92 -17.82 8.06
C TRP A 549 32.68 -17.01 7.66
N ALA A 550 32.39 -16.92 6.37
CA ALA A 550 31.28 -16.13 5.86
C ALA A 550 29.93 -16.71 6.31
N THR A 551 29.81 -18.05 6.33
CA THR A 551 28.65 -18.75 6.90
C THR A 551 28.53 -18.50 8.41
N ASP A 552 29.62 -18.59 9.18
CA ASP A 552 29.59 -18.34 10.64
C ASP A 552 29.16 -16.89 10.96
N TYR A 553 29.52 -15.94 10.10
CA TYR A 553 29.15 -14.52 10.21
C TYR A 553 27.80 -14.20 9.55
N GLN A 554 27.06 -15.20 9.06
CA GLN A 554 25.71 -15.06 8.46
C GLN A 554 25.67 -14.12 7.23
N LEU A 555 26.73 -14.11 6.41
CA LEU A 555 26.69 -13.48 5.09
C LEU A 555 25.80 -14.30 4.16
N THR A 556 25.09 -13.63 3.25
CA THR A 556 24.25 -14.27 2.23
C THR A 556 25.05 -14.52 0.93
N GLU A 557 24.54 -15.36 0.04
CA GLU A 557 25.04 -15.42 -1.34
C GLU A 557 24.70 -14.09 -2.06
N PRO A 558 25.59 -13.54 -2.90
CA PRO A 558 26.89 -14.08 -3.33
C PRO A 558 28.06 -13.73 -2.40
N PHE A 559 27.85 -13.07 -1.26
CA PHE A 559 28.92 -12.57 -0.39
C PHE A 559 29.67 -13.66 0.39
N GLN A 560 29.13 -14.89 0.42
CA GLN A 560 29.83 -16.09 0.90
C GLN A 560 30.97 -16.54 -0.03
N GLN A 561 30.97 -16.12 -1.30
CA GLN A 561 32.01 -16.46 -2.25
C GLN A 561 33.16 -15.46 -2.19
N LYS A 562 34.41 -15.96 -2.18
CA LYS A 562 35.62 -15.12 -2.12
C LYS A 562 35.75 -14.13 -3.30
N LYS A 563 35.17 -14.44 -4.45
CA LYS A 563 35.14 -13.59 -5.63
C LYS A 563 33.73 -13.05 -5.81
N SER A 564 33.41 -12.03 -5.03
CA SER A 564 32.11 -11.39 -5.02
C SER A 564 32.28 -9.88 -5.08
N ASP A 565 31.22 -9.21 -5.52
CA ASP A 565 31.09 -7.77 -5.53
C ASP A 565 30.85 -7.22 -4.10
N TYR A 566 31.89 -7.23 -3.26
CA TYR A 566 31.81 -6.77 -1.86
C TYR A 566 31.52 -5.28 -1.70
N ILE A 567 30.98 -4.91 -0.54
CA ILE A 567 30.73 -3.52 -0.15
C ILE A 567 32.02 -2.71 -0.14
N ARG A 568 31.96 -1.52 -0.72
CA ARG A 568 33.10 -0.60 -0.86
C ARG A 568 32.92 0.66 -0.03
N GLU A 569 34.04 1.36 0.17
CA GLU A 569 34.01 2.71 0.73
C GLU A 569 33.20 3.66 -0.18
N GLY A 570 32.38 4.50 0.44
CA GLY A 570 31.44 5.41 -0.19
C GLY A 570 30.02 4.84 -0.41
N GLU A 571 29.85 3.51 -0.47
CA GLU A 571 28.54 2.86 -0.65
C GLU A 571 27.62 3.05 0.57
N TYR A 572 26.31 3.01 0.35
CA TYR A 572 25.29 3.09 1.40
C TYR A 572 24.70 1.71 1.70
N ILE A 573 24.47 1.46 2.99
CA ILE A 573 23.73 0.29 3.49
C ILE A 573 22.44 0.77 4.14
N LYS A 574 21.31 0.14 3.80
CA LYS A 574 20.04 0.24 4.51
C LYS A 574 19.96 -0.90 5.53
N ILE A 575 19.78 -0.54 6.79
CA ILE A 575 19.71 -1.46 7.93
C ILE A 575 18.25 -1.54 8.33
N VAL A 576 17.69 -2.74 8.40
CA VAL A 576 16.32 -2.99 8.85
C VAL A 576 16.40 -3.83 10.11
N ALA A 577 15.86 -3.32 11.21
CA ALA A 577 15.76 -4.06 12.46
C ALA A 577 14.29 -4.40 12.74
N ILE A 578 14.02 -5.67 13.09
CA ILE A 578 12.67 -6.17 13.37
C ILE A 578 12.71 -6.95 14.68
N ASN A 579 11.99 -6.47 15.69
CA ASN A 579 11.72 -7.25 16.89
C ASN A 579 10.68 -8.33 16.57
N ARG A 580 11.12 -9.58 16.45
CA ARG A 580 10.29 -10.71 16.03
C ARG A 580 9.24 -11.13 17.06
N ALA A 581 9.36 -10.68 18.31
CA ALA A 581 8.36 -10.93 19.36
C ALA A 581 7.17 -9.97 19.26
N THR A 582 7.41 -8.68 18.96
CA THR A 582 6.38 -7.62 18.97
C THR A 582 6.03 -7.07 17.58
N GLY A 583 6.84 -7.40 16.57
CA GLY A 583 6.77 -6.84 15.21
C GLY A 583 7.26 -5.40 15.09
N TYR A 584 7.71 -4.77 16.17
CA TYR A 584 8.25 -3.42 16.13
C TYR A 584 9.49 -3.38 15.25
N MET A 585 9.59 -2.38 14.39
CA MET A 585 10.65 -2.28 13.40
C MET A 585 11.14 -0.85 13.22
N GLY A 586 12.31 -0.71 12.63
CA GLY A 586 12.85 0.58 12.23
C GLY A 586 13.95 0.44 11.20
N THR A 587 14.25 1.54 10.51
CA THR A 587 15.29 1.56 9.47
C THR A 587 16.35 2.61 9.76
N ALA A 588 17.57 2.36 9.28
CA ALA A 588 18.63 3.36 9.23
C ALA A 588 19.44 3.25 7.94
N LYS A 589 19.96 4.37 7.48
CA LYS A 589 20.85 4.44 6.31
C LYS A 589 22.25 4.87 6.77
N ALA A 590 23.26 4.03 6.50
CA ALA A 590 24.64 4.28 6.89
C ALA A 590 25.54 4.34 5.65
N GLN A 591 26.35 5.40 5.55
CA GLN A 591 27.40 5.46 4.53
C GLN A 591 28.67 4.78 5.03
N ILE A 592 29.24 3.93 4.20
CA ILE A 592 30.46 3.18 4.52
C ILE A 592 31.67 4.06 4.23
N ASN A 593 32.05 4.90 5.20
CA ASN A 593 33.21 5.79 5.13
C ASN A 593 34.14 5.59 6.32
N ARG A 594 35.45 5.76 6.11
CA ARG A 594 36.42 5.65 7.21
C ARG A 594 36.46 6.88 8.09
N THR A 595 36.86 6.64 9.33
CA THR A 595 37.31 7.70 10.26
C THR A 595 38.84 7.83 10.17
N TYR A 596 39.35 9.05 10.07
CA TYR A 596 40.79 9.34 9.95
C TYR A 596 41.63 8.76 11.12
N SER A 597 42.93 8.49 10.89
CA SER A 597 43.93 8.13 11.90
C SER A 597 43.91 6.68 12.44
N GLY A 598 43.72 5.68 11.56
CA GLY A 598 43.89 4.26 11.92
C GLY A 598 42.69 3.62 12.61
N SER A 599 41.54 4.30 12.63
CA SER A 599 40.26 3.72 13.07
C SER A 599 39.54 3.02 11.92
N LEU A 600 39.01 1.83 12.19
CA LEU A 600 38.21 1.02 11.27
C LEU A 600 36.70 1.14 11.52
N THR A 601 36.28 1.96 12.49
CA THR A 601 34.87 2.11 12.87
C THR A 601 34.10 2.99 11.89
N VAL A 602 32.93 2.49 11.51
CA VAL A 602 31.86 3.21 10.81
C VAL A 602 30.67 3.29 11.77
N LEU A 603 30.12 4.49 11.99
CA LEU A 603 28.97 4.67 12.86
C LEU A 603 27.68 4.68 12.03
N ALA A 604 26.74 3.81 12.38
CA ALA A 604 25.38 3.87 11.88
C ALA A 604 24.53 4.84 12.72
N PRO A 605 23.57 5.57 12.11
CA PRO A 605 22.57 6.31 12.86
C PRO A 605 21.78 5.38 13.81
N PRO A 606 21.27 5.89 14.95
CA PRO A 606 20.38 5.11 15.81
C PRO A 606 19.12 4.64 15.09
N ILE A 607 18.71 3.40 15.34
CA ILE A 607 17.45 2.85 14.83
C ILE A 607 16.39 2.95 15.92
N VAL A 608 15.23 3.53 15.60
CA VAL A 608 14.09 3.61 16.51
C VAL A 608 13.08 2.55 16.10
N LEU A 609 12.89 1.53 16.93
CA LEU A 609 11.89 0.49 16.70
C LEU A 609 10.51 1.04 17.10
N ARG A 610 9.58 1.08 16.14
CA ARG A 610 8.20 1.55 16.29
C ARG A 610 7.20 0.51 15.78
N PRO A 611 5.89 0.62 16.08
CA PRO A 611 4.88 -0.19 15.42
C PRO A 611 5.08 -0.15 13.89
N PRO A 612 4.98 -1.29 13.19
CA PRO A 612 5.24 -1.33 11.75
C PRO A 612 4.24 -0.44 11.00
N ASN A 613 4.68 0.21 9.91
CA ASN A 613 3.77 0.86 8.99
C ASN A 613 3.14 -0.19 8.05
N LEU A 614 2.31 -1.05 8.66
CA LEU A 614 1.59 -2.14 8.03
C LEU A 614 0.09 -1.83 8.09
N LYS A 615 -0.56 -1.74 6.93
CA LYS A 615 -2.02 -1.65 6.81
C LYS A 615 -2.60 -3.00 6.42
N ILE A 616 -3.71 -3.37 7.06
CA ILE A 616 -4.51 -4.54 6.68
C ILE A 616 -5.99 -4.14 6.68
N TRP A 617 -6.69 -4.47 5.60
CA TRP A 617 -8.14 -4.26 5.48
C TRP A 617 -8.76 -5.31 4.57
N ALA A 618 -10.09 -5.43 4.60
CA ALA A 618 -10.84 -6.24 3.66
C ALA A 618 -11.80 -5.39 2.84
N GLU A 619 -11.98 -5.77 1.57
CA GLU A 619 -13.05 -5.26 0.71
C GLU A 619 -13.95 -6.42 0.31
N ARG A 620 -15.26 -6.19 0.33
CA ARG A 620 -16.27 -7.14 -0.13
C ARG A 620 -16.90 -6.69 -1.43
N LYS A 621 -17.27 -7.67 -2.25
CA LYS A 621 -18.07 -7.49 -3.45
C LYS A 621 -19.32 -8.35 -3.37
N TYR A 622 -20.43 -7.82 -3.84
CA TYR A 622 -21.67 -8.57 -3.99
C TYR A 622 -22.48 -8.06 -5.18
N ASP A 623 -23.35 -8.92 -5.70
CA ASP A 623 -24.31 -8.56 -6.73
C ASP A 623 -25.68 -8.33 -6.08
N VAL A 624 -26.37 -7.27 -6.47
CA VAL A 624 -27.71 -6.98 -5.95
C VAL A 624 -28.71 -7.99 -6.53
N GLU A 625 -29.39 -8.75 -5.66
CA GLU A 625 -30.23 -9.88 -6.09
C GLU A 625 -31.68 -9.50 -6.46
N LYS A 626 -32.21 -8.44 -5.85
CA LYS A 626 -33.64 -8.06 -5.87
C LYS A 626 -33.81 -6.54 -5.93
N GLY A 627 -35.03 -6.09 -6.24
CA GLY A 627 -35.35 -4.66 -6.36
C GLY A 627 -34.93 -4.04 -7.70
N LEU A 628 -35.05 -2.71 -7.80
CA LEU A 628 -34.79 -1.97 -9.04
C LEU A 628 -33.31 -1.97 -9.46
N THR A 629 -32.38 -2.11 -8.51
CA THR A 629 -30.93 -2.16 -8.76
C THR A 629 -30.41 -3.58 -8.99
N LYS A 630 -31.30 -4.55 -9.20
CA LYS A 630 -30.94 -5.95 -9.43
C LYS A 630 -29.93 -6.12 -10.57
N GLY A 631 -28.86 -6.85 -10.28
CA GLY A 631 -27.76 -7.13 -11.23
C GLY A 631 -26.62 -6.11 -11.20
N GLU A 632 -26.72 -5.04 -10.40
CA GLU A 632 -25.59 -4.14 -10.15
C GLU A 632 -24.56 -4.80 -9.22
N GLU A 633 -23.26 -4.62 -9.52
CA GLU A 633 -22.17 -5.01 -8.63
C GLU A 633 -21.88 -3.88 -7.63
N ARG A 634 -21.71 -4.22 -6.37
CA ARG A 634 -21.33 -3.31 -5.28
C ARG A 634 -19.97 -3.68 -4.70
N THR A 635 -19.20 -2.69 -4.28
CA THR A 635 -17.91 -2.90 -3.60
C THR A 635 -17.82 -1.99 -2.37
N TYR A 636 -17.54 -2.57 -1.21
CA TYR A 636 -17.40 -1.84 0.05
C TYR A 636 -16.15 -2.27 0.82
N THR A 637 -15.53 -1.32 1.51
CA THR A 637 -14.56 -1.63 2.56
C THR A 637 -15.30 -2.13 3.79
N ILE A 638 -14.78 -3.16 4.45
CA ILE A 638 -15.30 -3.60 5.74
C ILE A 638 -14.52 -2.84 6.81
N GLY A 639 -15.21 -2.12 7.70
CA GLY A 639 -14.59 -1.50 8.86
C GLY A 639 -14.08 -2.53 9.86
N THR A 640 -13.19 -2.14 10.77
CA THR A 640 -12.87 -3.00 11.91
C THR A 640 -14.15 -3.33 12.69
N GLU A 641 -14.32 -4.58 13.11
CA GLU A 641 -15.58 -5.05 13.73
C GLU A 641 -16.82 -4.90 12.84
N GLY A 642 -16.62 -4.74 11.53
CA GLY A 642 -17.68 -4.68 10.52
C GLY A 642 -18.23 -6.05 10.13
N ALA A 643 -19.10 -6.06 9.12
CA ALA A 643 -19.82 -7.25 8.70
C ALA A 643 -19.75 -7.50 7.19
N ALA A 644 -20.12 -8.71 6.82
CA ALA A 644 -20.23 -9.24 5.46
C ALA A 644 -21.37 -10.27 5.40
N LEU A 645 -21.76 -10.69 4.20
CA LEU A 645 -22.78 -11.74 4.02
C LEU A 645 -22.18 -13.00 3.38
N THR A 646 -22.83 -14.15 3.61
CA THR A 646 -22.48 -15.41 2.92
C THR A 646 -22.82 -15.38 1.43
N SER A 647 -23.65 -14.42 0.99
CA SER A 647 -23.99 -14.18 -0.42
C SER A 647 -22.94 -13.34 -1.15
N ASP A 648 -21.95 -12.77 -0.46
CA ASP A 648 -20.89 -11.99 -1.08
C ASP A 648 -20.13 -12.79 -2.12
N THR A 649 -19.89 -12.21 -3.29
CA THR A 649 -19.18 -12.85 -4.39
C THR A 649 -17.70 -13.04 -4.03
N THR A 650 -17.09 -12.04 -3.41
CA THR A 650 -15.71 -12.11 -2.92
C THR A 650 -15.52 -11.25 -1.68
N ILE A 651 -14.63 -11.69 -0.79
CA ILE A 651 -14.05 -10.88 0.27
C ILE A 651 -12.54 -10.98 0.09
N THR A 652 -11.86 -9.86 -0.13
CA THR A 652 -10.43 -9.80 -0.44
C THR A 652 -9.70 -9.06 0.67
N ILE A 653 -8.65 -9.65 1.22
CA ILE A 653 -7.80 -9.03 2.24
C ILE A 653 -6.57 -8.43 1.56
N TYR A 654 -6.29 -7.17 1.90
CA TYR A 654 -5.14 -6.43 1.39
C TYR A 654 -4.13 -6.21 2.50
N THR A 655 -2.85 -6.21 2.14
CA THR A 655 -1.76 -5.78 3.01
C THR A 655 -0.94 -4.69 2.31
N GLU A 656 -0.53 -3.66 3.05
CA GLU A 656 0.46 -2.69 2.57
C GLU A 656 1.52 -2.47 3.65
N TRP A 657 2.77 -2.84 3.36
CA TRP A 657 3.88 -2.71 4.31
C TRP A 657 5.00 -1.81 3.77
N LEU A 658 5.26 -0.71 4.48
CA LEU A 658 6.27 0.29 4.13
C LEU A 658 7.20 0.52 5.33
N ASP A 659 8.27 1.29 5.12
CA ASP A 659 9.05 1.81 6.24
C ASP A 659 8.28 2.88 7.03
N GLU A 660 8.83 3.27 8.19
CA GLU A 660 8.23 4.23 9.11
C GLU A 660 8.04 5.63 8.51
N TYR A 661 8.67 5.91 7.36
CA TYR A 661 8.56 7.17 6.62
C TYR A 661 7.71 7.04 5.34
N GLY A 662 7.13 5.86 5.09
CA GLY A 662 6.29 5.57 3.93
C GLY A 662 7.05 5.23 2.64
N ASN A 663 8.36 4.99 2.70
CA ASN A 663 9.14 4.58 1.53
C ASN A 663 9.12 3.03 1.37
N PRO A 664 9.44 2.52 0.16
CA PRO A 664 9.65 1.10 -0.05
C PRO A 664 10.74 0.52 0.86
N LEU A 665 10.49 -0.68 1.37
CA LEU A 665 11.50 -1.51 1.99
C LEU A 665 12.33 -2.23 0.90
N PRO A 666 13.55 -2.68 1.22
CA PRO A 666 14.39 -3.42 0.28
C PRO A 666 13.67 -4.63 -0.33
N GLU A 667 13.84 -4.85 -1.64
CA GLU A 667 13.18 -5.95 -2.36
C GLU A 667 13.52 -7.32 -1.75
N GLU A 668 14.78 -7.54 -1.35
CA GLU A 668 15.15 -8.85 -0.84
C GLU A 668 14.53 -9.20 0.52
N LEU A 669 13.96 -8.22 1.22
CA LEU A 669 13.12 -8.46 2.40
C LEU A 669 11.80 -9.18 2.03
N GLY A 670 11.36 -9.03 0.78
CA GLY A 670 10.19 -9.71 0.19
C GLY A 670 10.54 -10.92 -0.67
N LEU A 671 11.77 -11.45 -0.62
CA LEU A 671 12.10 -12.74 -1.26
C LEU A 671 11.13 -13.82 -0.80
N ASP A 672 10.83 -14.75 -1.71
CA ASP A 672 9.86 -15.82 -1.50
C ASP A 672 8.52 -15.29 -0.97
N ASP A 673 8.07 -14.16 -1.52
CA ASP A 673 6.85 -13.44 -1.10
C ASP A 673 6.79 -13.12 0.40
N GLY A 674 7.95 -12.93 1.03
CA GLY A 674 8.09 -12.60 2.45
C GLY A 674 8.03 -13.81 3.38
N GLU A 675 8.05 -15.05 2.87
CA GLU A 675 8.00 -16.27 3.69
C GLU A 675 9.19 -16.34 4.67
N GLN A 676 10.38 -15.90 4.25
CA GLN A 676 11.57 -15.97 5.07
C GLN A 676 11.73 -14.77 6.03
N TYR A 677 11.63 -13.54 5.52
CA TYR A 677 11.99 -12.33 6.27
C TYR A 677 10.83 -11.41 6.62
N GLY A 678 9.66 -11.61 5.99
CA GLY A 678 8.48 -10.79 6.19
C GLY A 678 7.78 -11.04 7.52
N PHE A 679 6.50 -10.65 7.57
CA PHE A 679 5.61 -11.02 8.67
C PHE A 679 4.72 -12.21 8.26
N THR A 680 4.10 -12.84 9.25
CA THR A 680 3.09 -13.88 9.00
C THR A 680 1.73 -13.36 9.39
N GLY A 681 0.82 -13.28 8.42
CA GLY A 681 -0.60 -13.09 8.65
C GLY A 681 -1.27 -14.41 8.98
N ARG A 682 -2.25 -14.39 9.88
CA ARG A 682 -3.04 -15.56 10.26
C ARG A 682 -4.52 -15.20 10.19
N LEU A 683 -5.29 -16.02 9.47
CA LEU A 683 -6.75 -15.95 9.47
C LEU A 683 -7.33 -17.03 10.39
N ALA A 684 -8.06 -16.62 11.41
CA ALA A 684 -8.70 -17.48 12.39
C ALA A 684 -10.21 -17.27 12.44
N LYS A 685 -10.91 -18.27 12.96
CA LYS A 685 -12.35 -18.23 13.27
C LYS A 685 -12.65 -18.81 14.65
N VAL A 686 -13.81 -18.48 15.20
CA VAL A 686 -14.27 -19.03 16.48
C VAL A 686 -14.75 -20.47 16.29
N VAL A 687 -14.32 -21.36 17.19
CA VAL A 687 -14.72 -22.79 17.18
C VAL A 687 -15.25 -23.27 18.54
N GLY A 688 -15.37 -22.34 19.49
CA GLY A 688 -15.83 -22.57 20.85
C GLY A 688 -15.76 -21.27 21.65
N ALA A 689 -16.36 -21.23 22.84
CA ALA A 689 -16.33 -20.05 23.70
C ALA A 689 -14.88 -19.62 23.98
N ASN A 690 -14.51 -18.41 23.53
CA ASN A 690 -13.16 -17.85 23.60
C ASN A 690 -12.06 -18.75 22.98
N GLN A 691 -12.42 -19.56 21.97
CA GLN A 691 -11.47 -20.45 21.28
C GLN A 691 -11.40 -20.13 19.80
N LEU A 692 -10.20 -19.78 19.34
CA LEU A 692 -9.89 -19.52 17.93
C LEU A 692 -9.16 -20.71 17.29
N GLN A 693 -9.48 -20.98 16.03
CA GLN A 693 -8.79 -21.93 15.18
C GLN A 693 -8.49 -21.30 13.81
N GLY A 694 -7.36 -21.67 13.20
CA GLY A 694 -7.06 -21.25 11.84
C GLY A 694 -8.12 -21.72 10.84
N VAL A 695 -8.50 -20.86 9.89
CA VAL A 695 -9.45 -21.22 8.84
C VAL A 695 -8.84 -22.34 7.99
N GLY A 696 -9.56 -23.47 7.84
CA GLY A 696 -9.09 -24.62 7.04
C GLY A 696 -8.23 -25.65 7.77
N ALA A 697 -8.30 -25.75 9.10
CA ALA A 697 -7.52 -26.70 9.91
C ALA A 697 -7.51 -28.14 9.33
N GLY A 698 -6.35 -28.52 8.78
CA GLY A 698 -6.13 -29.71 7.95
C GLY A 698 -5.33 -29.43 6.68
N ASN A 699 -5.31 -28.17 6.20
CA ASN A 699 -4.52 -27.65 5.08
C ASN A 699 -3.87 -26.28 5.43
N ASP A 700 -2.83 -25.87 4.68
CA ASP A 700 -2.01 -24.65 4.84
C ASP A 700 -2.76 -23.29 4.70
N LEU A 701 -4.10 -23.25 4.72
CA LEU A 701 -4.92 -22.06 4.45
C LEU A 701 -5.03 -21.06 5.63
N ALA A 702 -4.49 -21.39 6.81
CA ALA A 702 -4.65 -20.57 8.03
C ALA A 702 -3.62 -19.43 8.18
N SER A 703 -2.52 -19.46 7.42
CA SER A 703 -1.42 -18.51 7.54
C SER A 703 -0.85 -18.12 6.18
N PHE A 704 -0.54 -16.84 5.99
CA PHE A 704 0.01 -16.29 4.74
C PHE A 704 1.20 -15.38 5.03
N ALA A 705 2.12 -15.26 4.07
CA ALA A 705 3.25 -14.37 4.19
C ALA A 705 2.85 -12.92 3.87
N ILE A 706 3.48 -11.97 4.55
CA ILE A 706 3.32 -10.53 4.33
C ILE A 706 4.67 -9.98 3.89
N ALA A 707 4.81 -9.79 2.59
CA ALA A 707 5.93 -9.10 1.96
C ALA A 707 5.78 -7.57 2.02
N PRO A 708 6.90 -6.82 1.87
CA PRO A 708 6.86 -5.38 1.63
C PRO A 708 6.02 -4.97 0.41
N GLY A 709 5.58 -3.71 0.44
CA GLY A 709 4.75 -3.11 -0.59
C GLY A 709 3.26 -3.45 -0.42
N ARG A 710 2.46 -3.13 -1.44
CA ARG A 710 1.03 -3.46 -1.47
C ARG A 710 0.86 -4.85 -2.10
N LYS A 711 0.23 -5.76 -1.37
CA LYS A 711 -0.05 -7.12 -1.81
C LYS A 711 -1.53 -7.42 -1.62
N THR A 712 -2.09 -8.13 -2.59
CA THR A 712 -3.45 -8.67 -2.48
C THR A 712 -3.33 -10.11 -2.00
N GLN A 713 -3.75 -10.37 -0.77
CA GLN A 713 -3.86 -11.71 -0.25
C GLN A 713 -5.28 -12.18 -0.55
N VAL A 714 -5.47 -12.76 -1.74
CA VAL A 714 -6.77 -13.30 -2.15
C VAL A 714 -7.03 -14.58 -1.37
N ILE A 715 -7.47 -14.42 -0.12
CA ILE A 715 -8.22 -15.47 0.55
C ILE A 715 -9.61 -15.37 -0.05
N ASN A 716 -9.90 -16.14 -1.10
CA ASN A 716 -11.26 -16.18 -1.65
C ASN A 716 -12.17 -16.94 -0.69
N VAL A 717 -12.59 -16.20 0.34
CA VAL A 717 -13.51 -16.61 1.39
C VAL A 717 -14.79 -17.18 0.74
N GLY A 718 -15.27 -16.58 -0.34
CA GLY A 718 -16.52 -16.95 -1.03
C GLY A 718 -16.59 -18.37 -1.64
N SER A 719 -15.46 -18.98 -2.02
CA SER A 719 -15.47 -20.31 -2.66
C SER A 719 -15.65 -21.49 -1.71
N ASN A 720 -15.44 -21.30 -0.40
CA ASN A 720 -15.46 -22.35 0.63
C ASN A 720 -16.34 -22.01 1.85
N LEU A 721 -16.99 -20.84 1.89
CA LEU A 721 -17.67 -20.32 3.09
C LEU A 721 -19.16 -20.12 2.87
N SER A 722 -19.86 -21.25 2.75
CA SER A 722 -21.32 -21.30 2.77
C SER A 722 -21.91 -21.19 4.19
N THR A 723 -21.10 -20.80 5.19
CA THR A 723 -21.50 -20.80 6.60
C THR A 723 -21.12 -19.50 7.28
N ALA A 724 -22.03 -18.95 8.08
CA ALA A 724 -21.79 -17.78 8.92
C ALA A 724 -20.68 -18.04 9.95
N GLU A 725 -19.73 -17.11 10.07
CA GLU A 725 -18.52 -17.26 10.89
C GLU A 725 -18.00 -15.88 11.34
N HIS A 726 -17.26 -15.86 12.46
CA HIS A 726 -16.53 -14.67 12.93
C HIS A 726 -15.04 -14.80 12.60
N TYR A 727 -14.49 -13.86 11.82
CA TYR A 727 -13.11 -13.90 11.34
C TYR A 727 -12.20 -12.92 12.07
N TYR A 728 -10.97 -13.37 12.30
CA TYR A 728 -9.91 -12.62 12.98
C TYR A 728 -8.62 -12.73 12.19
N VAL A 729 -8.05 -11.59 11.83
CA VAL A 729 -6.73 -11.48 11.22
C VAL A 729 -5.73 -11.03 12.29
N HIS A 730 -4.71 -11.86 12.48
CA HIS A 730 -3.60 -11.61 13.41
C HIS A 730 -2.30 -11.53 12.63
N VAL A 731 -1.35 -10.73 13.15
CA VAL A 731 -0.01 -10.63 12.58
C VAL A 731 1.02 -11.11 13.60
N ILE A 732 1.96 -11.92 13.11
CA ILE A 732 3.09 -12.44 13.87
C ILE A 732 4.36 -11.80 13.32
N GLY A 733 5.24 -11.34 14.22
CA GLY A 733 6.47 -10.63 13.86
C GLY A 733 7.51 -11.47 13.11
N LYS A 734 7.29 -12.79 13.01
CA LYS A 734 8.15 -13.77 12.36
C LYS A 734 7.73 -14.04 10.92
N GLY A 735 8.72 -14.36 10.08
CA GLY A 735 8.46 -14.93 8.75
C GLY A 735 7.78 -16.30 8.88
N LYS A 736 7.04 -16.70 7.84
CA LYS A 736 6.26 -17.94 7.82
C LYS A 736 7.14 -19.19 8.02
N ASP A 737 8.38 -19.15 7.52
CA ASP A 737 9.36 -20.24 7.65
C ASP A 737 10.10 -20.25 8.99
N GLN A 738 9.91 -19.23 9.83
CA GLN A 738 10.58 -19.12 11.11
C GLN A 738 9.78 -19.84 12.21
N GLU A 739 10.34 -20.92 12.76
CA GLU A 739 9.68 -21.65 13.86
C GLU A 739 9.58 -20.83 15.16
N CYS A 740 8.52 -21.09 15.91
CA CYS A 740 8.32 -20.52 17.25
C CYS A 740 9.17 -21.17 18.37
N GLY A 741 10.24 -21.90 18.04
CA GLY A 741 10.91 -22.82 18.99
C GLY A 741 12.26 -22.41 19.57
N SER A 742 12.93 -21.35 19.12
CA SER A 742 14.33 -21.07 19.53
C SER A 742 14.57 -19.62 19.95
N GLY A 743 14.30 -19.29 21.22
CA GLY A 743 14.92 -18.14 21.89
C GLY A 743 14.10 -16.85 22.08
N GLY A 744 12.78 -16.87 21.89
CA GLY A 744 11.91 -15.72 22.17
C GLY A 744 10.44 -16.16 22.27
N SER A 745 9.60 -15.32 22.87
CA SER A 745 8.16 -15.59 23.00
C SER A 745 7.47 -15.47 21.63
N CYS A 746 6.43 -16.27 21.40
CA CYS A 746 5.61 -16.25 20.20
C CYS A 746 4.14 -16.14 20.60
N PRO A 747 3.30 -15.49 19.78
CA PRO A 747 1.85 -15.53 19.96
C PRO A 747 1.34 -16.97 20.04
N SER A 748 0.72 -17.33 21.15
CA SER A 748 0.09 -18.64 21.34
C SER A 748 -1.33 -18.51 21.85
N PHE A 749 -2.24 -19.35 21.34
CA PHE A 749 -3.60 -19.46 21.91
C PHE A 749 -3.63 -20.17 23.27
N THR A 750 -2.51 -20.75 23.72
CA THR A 750 -2.41 -21.35 25.05
C THR A 750 -2.10 -20.33 26.14
N GLU A 751 -1.59 -19.15 25.75
CA GLU A 751 -1.23 -18.05 26.66
C GLU A 751 -2.06 -16.82 26.28
N PRO A 752 -3.30 -16.72 26.78
CA PRO A 752 -4.16 -15.58 26.48
C PRO A 752 -3.56 -14.26 26.98
N GLY A 753 -4.03 -13.15 26.41
CA GLY A 753 -3.70 -11.81 26.89
C GLY A 753 -4.03 -11.59 28.37
N PHE A 754 -3.46 -10.54 28.95
CA PHE A 754 -3.45 -10.35 30.40
C PHE A 754 -4.71 -9.66 30.96
N THR A 755 -5.44 -8.93 30.13
CA THR A 755 -6.60 -8.10 30.54
C THR A 755 -7.68 -8.09 29.47
N ALA A 756 -8.95 -8.09 29.89
CA ALA A 756 -10.07 -7.84 28.98
C ALA A 756 -9.90 -6.49 28.25
N PRO A 757 -10.26 -6.39 26.96
CA PRO A 757 -10.88 -7.44 26.14
C PRO A 757 -9.87 -8.49 25.59
N TYR A 758 -8.56 -8.35 25.81
CA TYR A 758 -7.53 -9.21 25.20
C TYR A 758 -7.30 -10.59 25.86
N ASP A 759 -8.02 -10.90 26.94
CA ASP A 759 -7.92 -12.14 27.72
C ASP A 759 -8.45 -13.39 26.99
N SER A 760 -9.01 -13.23 25.79
CA SER A 760 -9.40 -14.31 24.89
C SER A 760 -8.55 -14.40 23.61
N ARG A 761 -7.47 -13.61 23.51
CA ARG A 761 -6.64 -13.46 22.30
C ARG A 761 -5.19 -13.89 22.55
N PRO A 762 -4.43 -14.27 21.51
CA PRO A 762 -2.99 -14.52 21.66
C PRO A 762 -2.26 -13.35 22.30
N ASN A 763 -1.28 -13.66 23.14
CA ASN A 763 -0.30 -12.67 23.58
C ASN A 763 0.61 -12.21 22.41
N LEU A 764 1.27 -11.06 22.56
CA LEU A 764 2.37 -10.61 21.68
C LEU A 764 2.01 -10.39 20.20
N LEU A 765 0.75 -10.09 19.91
CA LEU A 765 0.33 -9.74 18.55
C LEU A 765 1.03 -8.46 18.08
N VAL A 766 1.40 -8.45 16.80
CA VAL A 766 1.95 -7.26 16.15
C VAL A 766 0.82 -6.26 15.93
N PRO A 767 0.92 -5.00 16.40
CA PRO A 767 -0.06 -3.99 16.07
C PRO A 767 0.09 -3.54 14.61
N PHE A 768 -1.02 -3.35 13.92
CA PHE A 768 -1.06 -2.86 12.54
C PHE A 768 -2.25 -1.92 12.32
N LEU A 769 -2.19 -1.10 11.28
CA LEU A 769 -3.20 -0.12 10.94
C LEU A 769 -4.42 -0.79 10.30
N VAL A 770 -5.61 -0.49 10.82
CA VAL A 770 -6.90 -0.98 10.29
C VAL A 770 -7.83 0.19 9.96
N PRO A 771 -8.80 0.01 9.05
CA PRO A 771 -9.79 1.04 8.76
C PRO A 771 -10.82 1.15 9.89
N LEU A 772 -10.99 2.36 10.42
CA LEU A 772 -12.03 2.73 11.36
C LEU A 772 -13.04 3.61 10.62
N PRO A 773 -14.33 3.22 10.53
CA PRO A 773 -15.37 4.05 9.94
C PRO A 773 -15.36 5.46 10.53
N ASP A 774 -15.39 6.49 9.67
CA ASP A 774 -15.47 7.89 10.07
C ASP A 774 -16.76 8.50 9.51
N GLU A 775 -17.85 8.28 10.24
CA GLU A 775 -19.18 8.68 9.83
C GLU A 775 -19.34 10.20 9.76
N ASP A 776 -18.79 10.95 10.73
CA ASP A 776 -18.74 12.43 10.73
C ASP A 776 -18.15 12.96 9.42
N LEU A 777 -16.97 12.46 9.05
CA LEU A 777 -16.30 12.90 7.83
C LEU A 777 -17.07 12.44 6.58
N THR A 778 -17.71 11.27 6.63
CA THR A 778 -18.53 10.74 5.54
C THR A 778 -19.72 11.66 5.27
N TRP A 779 -20.54 11.95 6.28
CA TRP A 779 -21.72 12.81 6.14
C TRP A 779 -21.35 14.26 5.86
N LEU A 780 -20.32 14.80 6.49
CA LEU A 780 -19.83 16.15 6.18
C LEU A 780 -19.42 16.25 4.70
N THR A 781 -18.66 15.27 4.19
CA THR A 781 -18.27 15.25 2.78
C THR A 781 -19.50 15.08 1.88
N TYR A 782 -20.46 14.25 2.29
CA TYR A 782 -21.69 14.02 1.54
C TYR A 782 -22.57 15.27 1.42
N HIS A 783 -22.81 15.94 2.54
CA HIS A 783 -23.57 17.19 2.60
C HIS A 783 -22.94 18.26 1.69
N VAL A 784 -21.62 18.45 1.76
CA VAL A 784 -20.93 19.40 0.86
C VAL A 784 -21.02 18.95 -0.60
N TYR A 785 -20.90 17.65 -0.88
CA TYR A 785 -21.07 17.12 -2.23
C TYR A 785 -22.45 17.45 -2.82
N ARG A 786 -23.53 17.31 -2.05
CA ARG A 786 -24.89 17.64 -2.50
C ARG A 786 -25.06 19.12 -2.78
N GLY A 787 -24.56 19.98 -1.90
CA GLY A 787 -24.56 21.43 -2.13
C GLY A 787 -23.82 21.84 -3.42
N LEU A 788 -22.75 21.11 -3.77
CA LEU A 788 -22.02 21.31 -5.02
C LEU A 788 -22.73 20.72 -6.24
N LEU A 789 -23.46 19.62 -6.07
CA LEU A 789 -24.25 19.02 -7.15
C LEU A 789 -25.41 19.93 -7.56
N ALA A 790 -26.06 20.59 -6.58
CA ALA A 790 -27.16 21.52 -6.80
C ALA A 790 -26.73 22.92 -7.31
N ASP A 791 -25.43 23.21 -7.41
CA ASP A 791 -24.95 24.49 -7.93
C ASP A 791 -24.76 24.42 -9.46
N ASP A 792 -25.68 25.06 -10.20
CA ASP A 792 -25.67 25.13 -11.67
C ASP A 792 -24.46 25.90 -12.24
N THR A 793 -23.77 26.69 -11.41
CA THR A 793 -22.57 27.41 -11.86
C THR A 793 -21.36 26.48 -12.01
N ILE A 794 -21.43 25.27 -11.44
CA ILE A 794 -20.40 24.24 -11.52
C ILE A 794 -20.62 23.38 -12.77
N THR A 795 -19.82 23.65 -13.81
CA THR A 795 -19.91 22.92 -15.09
C THR A 795 -19.38 21.49 -15.02
N ASP A 796 -18.33 21.25 -14.22
CA ASP A 796 -17.73 19.93 -14.01
C ASP A 796 -18.20 19.40 -12.65
N LYS A 797 -19.39 18.77 -12.62
CA LYS A 797 -20.00 18.29 -11.38
C LYS A 797 -19.06 17.35 -10.61
N PRO A 798 -19.07 17.39 -9.26
CA PRO A 798 -18.22 16.55 -8.44
C PRO A 798 -18.53 15.06 -8.61
N ASN A 799 -17.55 14.19 -8.33
CA ASN A 799 -17.81 12.76 -8.22
C ASN A 799 -18.41 12.45 -6.83
N LYS A 800 -19.29 11.45 -6.75
CA LYS A 800 -19.83 10.97 -5.47
C LYS A 800 -18.68 10.55 -4.55
N PRO A 801 -18.59 11.10 -3.32
CA PRO A 801 -17.51 10.76 -2.40
C PRO A 801 -17.62 9.30 -1.94
N LEU A 802 -16.46 8.67 -1.73
CA LEU A 802 -16.39 7.39 -1.04
C LEU A 802 -16.52 7.58 0.47
N PRO A 803 -17.01 6.56 1.20
CA PRO A 803 -16.99 6.59 2.66
C PRO A 803 -15.61 6.87 3.24
N ALA A 804 -15.57 7.62 4.33
CA ALA A 804 -14.34 7.99 5.00
C ALA A 804 -13.96 6.96 6.06
N TYR A 805 -12.67 6.62 6.10
CA TYR A 805 -12.08 5.75 7.11
C TYR A 805 -10.83 6.40 7.69
N SER A 806 -10.77 6.45 9.02
CA SER A 806 -9.56 6.76 9.78
C SER A 806 -8.69 5.50 9.92
N TRP A 807 -7.38 5.65 10.07
CA TRP A 807 -6.45 4.53 10.22
C TRP A 807 -5.77 4.59 11.59
N ALA A 808 -5.96 3.54 12.40
CA ALA A 808 -5.35 3.45 13.72
C ALA A 808 -4.80 2.06 13.99
N TYR A 809 -3.84 1.96 14.91
CA TYR A 809 -3.27 0.67 15.28
C TYR A 809 -4.25 -0.17 16.09
N ARG A 810 -4.33 -1.45 15.74
CA ARG A 810 -5.01 -2.51 16.47
C ARG A 810 -4.13 -3.76 16.53
N PRO A 811 -4.27 -4.60 17.57
CA PRO A 811 -3.58 -5.89 17.63
C PRO A 811 -4.20 -6.94 16.70
N GLU A 812 -5.40 -6.67 16.18
CA GLU A 812 -6.13 -7.55 15.27
C GLU A 812 -7.07 -6.75 14.37
N TYR A 813 -7.49 -7.39 13.27
CA TYR A 813 -8.59 -6.94 12.42
C TYR A 813 -9.66 -8.03 12.40
N GLN A 814 -10.91 -7.68 12.66
CA GLN A 814 -11.98 -8.65 12.80
C GLN A 814 -13.22 -8.21 12.05
N PHE A 815 -13.97 -9.19 11.52
CA PHE A 815 -15.25 -8.97 10.85
C PHE A 815 -16.12 -10.24 10.96
N SER A 816 -17.43 -10.08 10.84
CA SER A 816 -18.38 -11.18 10.93
C SER A 816 -19.08 -11.42 9.61
N GLN A 817 -19.29 -12.68 9.23
CA GLN A 817 -20.07 -13.06 8.07
C GLN A 817 -21.39 -13.65 8.51
N PHE A 818 -22.51 -13.10 8.03
CA PHE A 818 -23.86 -13.54 8.36
C PHE A 818 -24.56 -14.20 7.16
N GLY A 819 -25.39 -15.20 7.42
CA GLY A 819 -26.32 -15.74 6.44
C GLY A 819 -27.62 -14.95 6.48
N LEU A 820 -27.94 -14.22 5.42
CA LEU A 820 -29.22 -13.53 5.28
C LEU A 820 -30.08 -14.25 4.25
N GLU A 821 -31.30 -14.60 4.63
CA GLU A 821 -32.38 -14.98 3.73
C GLU A 821 -33.54 -14.01 3.93
N MET A 822 -33.93 -13.30 2.88
CA MET A 822 -35.12 -12.46 2.87
C MET A 822 -36.29 -13.30 2.31
N GLN A 823 -37.24 -13.70 3.14
CA GLN A 823 -38.38 -14.53 2.71
C GLN A 823 -39.46 -13.70 2.01
N SER A 824 -39.83 -12.55 2.58
CA SER A 824 -40.86 -11.66 2.01
C SER A 824 -40.72 -10.23 2.49
N ILE A 825 -41.11 -9.29 1.63
CA ILE A 825 -41.35 -7.90 1.99
C ILE A 825 -42.80 -7.63 1.61
N THR A 826 -43.62 -7.31 2.61
CA THR A 826 -45.07 -7.18 2.44
C THR A 826 -45.51 -5.76 2.76
N ALA A 827 -46.16 -5.11 1.78
CA ALA A 827 -46.84 -3.83 1.97
C ALA A 827 -48.32 -4.08 2.30
N THR A 828 -48.83 -3.44 3.36
CA THR A 828 -50.21 -3.62 3.83
C THR A 828 -50.94 -2.29 3.95
N ASP A 829 -52.14 -2.20 3.37
CA ASP A 829 -53.07 -1.07 3.46
C ASP A 829 -54.17 -1.35 4.50
N ASP A 830 -54.56 -0.38 5.34
CA ASP A 830 -55.67 -0.60 6.29
C ASP A 830 -57.05 -0.31 5.68
N ASN A 831 -57.52 -1.29 4.90
CA ASN A 831 -58.92 -1.37 4.46
C ASN A 831 -59.71 -2.50 5.16
N GLY A 832 -59.23 -3.00 6.31
CA GLY A 832 -59.91 -4.08 7.04
C GLY A 832 -59.74 -5.49 6.43
N THR A 833 -58.76 -5.67 5.53
CA THR A 833 -58.37 -6.98 4.97
C THR A 833 -56.92 -7.29 5.34
N THR A 834 -56.67 -8.44 5.98
CA THR A 834 -55.35 -8.88 6.47
C THR A 834 -54.37 -9.36 5.38
N THR A 835 -54.59 -9.06 4.10
CA THR A 835 -53.80 -9.60 2.97
C THR A 835 -52.92 -8.53 2.33
N GLY A 836 -51.75 -8.28 2.92
CA GLY A 836 -50.72 -7.45 2.30
C GLY A 836 -50.09 -8.09 1.05
N SER A 837 -49.52 -7.27 0.17
CA SER A 837 -48.89 -7.68 -1.10
C SER A 837 -47.39 -7.92 -0.93
N ASN A 838 -46.88 -9.09 -1.36
CA ASN A 838 -45.45 -9.39 -1.30
C ASN A 838 -44.71 -8.79 -2.52
N ILE A 839 -43.89 -7.78 -2.27
CA ILE A 839 -43.18 -7.01 -3.31
C ILE A 839 -41.76 -7.51 -3.59
N LEU A 840 -41.19 -8.40 -2.76
CA LEU A 840 -39.78 -8.81 -2.85
C LEU A 840 -39.36 -9.34 -4.24
N ASN A 841 -40.26 -10.07 -4.90
CA ASN A 841 -40.03 -10.66 -6.22
C ASN A 841 -40.74 -9.90 -7.37
N SER A 842 -41.31 -8.72 -7.08
CA SER A 842 -41.92 -7.88 -8.11
C SER A 842 -40.85 -7.33 -9.05
N ASP A 843 -41.16 -7.25 -10.34
CA ASP A 843 -40.31 -6.57 -11.33
C ASP A 843 -40.35 -5.05 -11.15
N ASN A 844 -41.41 -4.52 -10.53
CA ASN A 844 -41.57 -3.10 -10.18
C ASN A 844 -42.10 -3.03 -8.74
N PRO A 845 -41.23 -3.16 -7.73
CA PRO A 845 -41.68 -3.08 -6.35
C PRO A 845 -42.06 -1.65 -6.00
N ILE A 846 -43.26 -1.46 -5.44
CA ILE A 846 -43.82 -0.15 -5.10
C ILE A 846 -44.17 -0.16 -3.60
N ILE A 847 -43.81 0.91 -2.90
CA ILE A 847 -44.26 1.22 -1.54
C ILE A 847 -45.06 2.53 -1.60
N THR A 848 -46.25 2.53 -1.04
CA THR A 848 -47.15 3.69 -1.11
C THR A 848 -47.20 4.40 0.24
N ILE A 849 -47.32 5.74 0.24
CA ILE A 849 -47.54 6.50 1.48
C ILE A 849 -48.87 6.21 2.17
N SER A 850 -49.79 5.53 1.48
CA SER A 850 -51.04 5.02 2.04
C SER A 850 -50.90 3.61 2.65
N ASP A 851 -49.71 3.00 2.60
CA ASP A 851 -49.46 1.76 3.31
C ASP A 851 -49.32 2.07 4.81
N ASP A 852 -50.02 1.32 5.65
CA ASP A 852 -49.99 1.49 7.11
C ASP A 852 -48.70 0.93 7.70
N TYR A 853 -48.20 -0.16 7.13
CA TYR A 853 -46.92 -0.74 7.52
C TYR A 853 -46.28 -1.60 6.43
N ILE A 854 -44.96 -1.63 6.45
CA ILE A 854 -44.12 -2.52 5.64
C ILE A 854 -43.49 -3.57 6.55
N THR A 855 -43.81 -4.85 6.32
CA THR A 855 -43.24 -5.97 7.07
C THR A 855 -42.19 -6.72 6.25
N ALA A 856 -40.98 -6.82 6.77
CA ALA A 856 -39.93 -7.68 6.24
C ALA A 856 -39.84 -8.97 7.08
N LEU A 857 -40.02 -10.12 6.43
CA LEU A 857 -39.79 -11.45 7.00
C LEU A 857 -38.40 -11.93 6.55
N TYR A 858 -37.54 -12.21 7.51
CA TYR A 858 -36.14 -12.56 7.28
C TYR A 858 -35.68 -13.71 8.20
N SER A 859 -34.65 -14.43 7.76
CA SER A 859 -33.82 -15.29 8.60
C SER A 859 -32.39 -14.75 8.57
N LEU A 860 -31.85 -14.43 9.74
CA LEU A 860 -30.48 -13.93 9.90
C LEU A 860 -29.70 -14.89 10.78
N ILE A 861 -28.81 -15.64 10.14
CA ILE A 861 -28.03 -16.72 10.75
C ILE A 861 -26.62 -16.21 11.05
N SER A 862 -26.22 -16.30 12.32
CA SER A 862 -24.84 -16.04 12.76
C SER A 862 -24.05 -17.35 12.87
N SER A 863 -22.78 -17.26 13.25
CA SER A 863 -21.98 -18.43 13.63
C SER A 863 -22.63 -19.20 14.79
N ASN A 864 -22.31 -20.49 14.88
CA ASN A 864 -22.72 -21.34 16.01
C ASN A 864 -22.04 -20.97 17.34
N TYR A 865 -21.05 -20.08 17.29
CA TYR A 865 -20.29 -19.63 18.45
C TYR A 865 -20.32 -18.11 18.53
N ASP A 866 -20.39 -17.58 19.75
CA ASP A 866 -20.32 -16.15 20.00
C ASP A 866 -18.98 -15.55 19.57
N ARG A 867 -19.03 -14.30 19.11
CA ARG A 867 -17.87 -13.46 18.85
C ARG A 867 -17.00 -13.32 20.13
N LEU A 868 -15.70 -13.09 19.97
CA LEU A 868 -14.84 -12.66 21.09
C LEU A 868 -15.25 -11.27 21.62
N THR A 869 -14.95 -10.93 22.88
CA THR A 869 -15.28 -9.60 23.43
C THR A 869 -14.81 -8.48 22.50
N ALA A 870 -15.71 -7.57 22.12
CA ALA A 870 -15.38 -6.49 21.20
C ALA A 870 -14.32 -5.53 21.76
N ILE A 871 -13.57 -4.88 20.87
CA ILE A 871 -12.54 -3.88 21.18
C ILE A 871 -13.14 -2.47 21.16
N ASP A 872 -13.98 -2.18 20.15
CA ASP A 872 -14.46 -0.82 19.85
C ASP A 872 -16.00 -0.67 19.98
N GLY A 873 -16.75 -1.73 20.28
CA GLY A 873 -18.18 -1.67 20.65
C GLY A 873 -18.97 -2.93 20.24
N PRO A 874 -20.19 -3.16 20.77
CA PRO A 874 -21.03 -4.25 20.27
C PRO A 874 -21.36 -4.06 18.78
N GLN A 875 -21.29 -5.14 18.01
CA GLN A 875 -21.77 -5.12 16.63
C GLN A 875 -23.27 -5.41 16.61
N GLN A 876 -24.05 -4.36 16.34
CA GLN A 876 -25.48 -4.42 16.09
C GLN A 876 -25.72 -4.25 14.59
N LEU A 877 -26.68 -5.01 14.07
CA LEU A 877 -27.11 -4.90 12.69
C LEU A 877 -28.42 -4.11 12.63
N VAL A 878 -28.56 -3.28 11.61
CA VAL A 878 -29.68 -2.35 11.43
C VAL A 878 -30.28 -2.58 10.06
N LEU A 879 -31.60 -2.76 10.01
CA LEU A 879 -32.39 -2.69 8.79
C LEU A 879 -33.02 -1.30 8.71
N ALA A 880 -32.72 -0.58 7.64
CA ALA A 880 -33.24 0.75 7.39
C ALA A 880 -34.21 0.73 6.20
N LEU A 881 -35.37 1.37 6.34
CA LEU A 881 -36.30 1.69 5.26
C LEU A 881 -36.33 3.21 5.12
N GLY A 882 -35.80 3.77 4.02
CA GLY A 882 -35.82 5.23 3.85
C GLY A 882 -35.08 6.02 4.93
N GLN A 883 -34.02 5.44 5.54
CA GLN A 883 -33.31 5.97 6.71
C GLN A 883 -34.03 5.83 8.06
N GLU A 884 -35.28 5.36 8.09
CA GLU A 884 -35.87 4.89 9.35
C GLU A 884 -35.27 3.54 9.73
N GLU A 885 -34.71 3.42 10.93
CA GLU A 885 -33.90 2.28 11.34
C GLU A 885 -34.56 1.41 12.41
N GLN A 886 -34.39 0.10 12.28
CA GLN A 886 -34.70 -0.85 13.33
C GLN A 886 -33.56 -1.86 13.50
N ILE A 887 -33.31 -2.24 14.76
CA ILE A 887 -32.31 -3.27 15.08
C ILE A 887 -32.83 -4.63 14.61
N ILE A 888 -32.03 -5.31 13.79
CA ILE A 888 -32.35 -6.66 13.31
C ILE A 888 -31.94 -7.73 14.32
N THR A 889 -32.79 -8.74 14.52
CA THR A 889 -32.54 -9.81 15.50
C THR A 889 -32.03 -11.06 14.79
N ILE A 890 -30.94 -11.64 15.31
CA ILE A 890 -30.39 -12.91 14.83
C ILE A 890 -31.38 -14.05 15.16
N GLY A 891 -31.73 -14.87 14.17
CA GLY A 891 -32.68 -15.97 14.31
C GLY A 891 -33.35 -16.35 12.99
N GLU A 892 -34.18 -17.39 13.04
CA GLU A 892 -35.00 -17.85 11.91
C GLU A 892 -36.41 -17.25 12.00
N ASP A 893 -37.00 -16.96 10.82
CA ASP A 893 -38.39 -16.50 10.66
C ASP A 893 -38.77 -15.29 11.53
N ASN A 894 -37.85 -14.34 11.68
CA ASN A 894 -38.08 -13.08 12.37
C ASN A 894 -38.79 -12.08 11.44
N SER A 895 -39.56 -11.16 12.03
CA SER A 895 -40.24 -10.09 11.31
C SER A 895 -39.91 -8.72 11.89
N ILE A 896 -39.68 -7.74 11.03
CA ILE A 896 -39.59 -6.31 11.36
C ILE A 896 -40.69 -5.58 10.61
N SER A 897 -41.32 -4.60 11.25
CA SER A 897 -42.37 -3.78 10.62
C SER A 897 -42.09 -2.30 10.81
N PHE A 898 -42.11 -1.55 9.71
CA PHE A 898 -42.03 -0.09 9.70
C PHE A 898 -43.45 0.46 9.56
N SER A 899 -43.85 1.40 10.41
CA SER A 899 -45.20 1.98 10.42
C SER A 899 -45.24 3.45 10.03
N ASN A 900 -44.11 4.17 10.13
CA ASN A 900 -44.02 5.55 9.67
C ASN A 900 -43.68 5.56 8.17
N ILE A 901 -44.65 5.33 7.29
CA ILE A 901 -44.39 5.28 5.84
C ILE A 901 -44.39 6.67 5.20
N GLU A 902 -45.04 7.65 5.84
CA GLU A 902 -45.18 9.02 5.34
C GLU A 902 -43.84 9.72 5.12
N HIS A 903 -42.80 9.38 5.90
CA HIS A 903 -41.48 9.99 5.77
C HIS A 903 -40.86 9.80 4.37
N LEU A 904 -41.19 8.72 3.66
CA LEU A 904 -40.64 8.41 2.33
C LEU A 904 -40.91 9.53 1.31
N ALA A 905 -42.02 10.25 1.44
CA ALA A 905 -42.35 11.37 0.54
C ALA A 905 -41.49 12.62 0.76
N ASN A 906 -40.80 12.70 1.90
CA ASN A 906 -39.96 13.84 2.27
C ASN A 906 -38.48 13.57 2.01
N LEU A 907 -38.10 12.35 1.62
CA LEU A 907 -36.73 12.00 1.29
C LEU A 907 -36.38 12.42 -0.13
N ASP A 908 -35.09 12.72 -0.35
CA ASP A 908 -34.60 12.95 -1.70
C ASP A 908 -34.54 11.63 -2.52
N PRO A 909 -35.15 11.56 -3.74
CA PRO A 909 -35.11 10.39 -4.63
C PRO A 909 -33.70 9.90 -4.99
N GLU A 910 -32.69 10.78 -4.99
CA GLU A 910 -31.31 10.37 -5.28
C GLU A 910 -30.71 9.47 -4.20
N ASP A 911 -31.30 9.46 -3.00
CA ASP A 911 -30.62 8.98 -1.83
C ASP A 911 -31.26 7.77 -1.15
N PHE A 912 -32.59 7.58 -1.15
CA PHE A 912 -33.18 6.72 -0.10
C PHE A 912 -34.40 5.85 -0.43
N LEU A 913 -34.78 5.68 -1.69
CA LEU A 913 -35.82 4.67 -2.05
C LEU A 913 -35.26 3.24 -2.04
N THR A 914 -34.70 2.86 -0.89
CA THR A 914 -34.08 1.57 -0.67
C THR A 914 -34.30 1.11 0.76
N MET A 915 -34.51 -0.19 0.92
CA MET A 915 -34.31 -0.88 2.18
C MET A 915 -32.84 -1.35 2.23
N ARG A 916 -32.14 -1.13 3.34
CA ARG A 916 -30.70 -1.44 3.49
C ARG A 916 -30.42 -2.16 4.79
N LEU A 917 -29.52 -3.13 4.75
CA LEU A 917 -28.95 -3.78 5.93
C LEU A 917 -27.50 -3.34 6.10
N TYR A 918 -27.11 -2.91 7.30
CA TYR A 918 -25.72 -2.59 7.63
C TYR A 918 -25.41 -2.84 9.11
N SER A 919 -24.14 -2.73 9.46
CA SER A 919 -23.70 -2.71 10.86
C SER A 919 -23.73 -1.29 11.40
N ASN A 920 -24.24 -1.09 12.61
CA ASN A 920 -24.41 0.23 13.20
C ASN A 920 -23.08 1.00 13.34
N ASN A 921 -22.00 0.28 13.64
CA ASN A 921 -20.64 0.84 13.73
C ASN A 921 -19.92 0.98 12.38
N ASP A 922 -20.57 0.61 11.26
CA ASP A 922 -20.00 0.59 9.90
C ASP A 922 -21.13 0.81 8.87
N ALA A 923 -21.97 1.84 9.07
CA ALA A 923 -23.18 2.07 8.27
C ALA A 923 -22.89 2.31 6.77
N SER A 924 -21.67 2.74 6.46
CA SER A 924 -21.19 2.93 5.08
C SER A 924 -20.91 1.62 4.34
N ASN A 925 -20.82 0.49 5.03
CA ASN A 925 -20.69 -0.84 4.46
C ASN A 925 -22.07 -1.49 4.36
N ILE A 926 -22.76 -1.20 3.26
CA ILE A 926 -24.12 -1.72 3.00
C ILE A 926 -24.02 -3.21 2.69
N LEU A 927 -24.53 -4.05 3.59
CA LEU A 927 -24.52 -5.51 3.50
C LEU A 927 -25.49 -6.03 2.45
N TRP A 928 -26.70 -5.48 2.43
CA TRP A 928 -27.76 -5.84 1.50
C TRP A 928 -28.59 -4.61 1.17
N GLU A 929 -29.10 -4.54 -0.06
CA GLU A 929 -29.97 -3.46 -0.50
C GLU A 929 -31.16 -4.00 -1.32
N TYR A 930 -32.26 -3.26 -1.26
CA TYR A 930 -33.45 -3.49 -2.07
C TYR A 930 -34.09 -2.16 -2.44
N ALA A 931 -33.94 -1.76 -3.70
CA ALA A 931 -34.52 -0.53 -4.24
C ALA A 931 -35.98 -0.74 -4.69
N PHE A 932 -36.82 0.25 -4.44
CA PHE A 932 -38.26 0.27 -4.75
C PHE A 932 -38.71 1.62 -5.28
N LEU A 933 -39.92 1.68 -5.87
CA LEU A 933 -40.59 2.89 -6.35
C LEU A 933 -41.59 3.39 -5.31
N THR A 934 -42.00 4.64 -5.41
CA THR A 934 -43.15 5.17 -4.68
C THR A 934 -44.37 5.34 -5.59
N ASN A 935 -45.50 5.83 -5.06
CA ASN A 935 -46.60 6.25 -5.93
C ASN A 935 -46.28 7.63 -6.52
N ASP A 936 -45.70 7.63 -7.70
CA ASP A 936 -45.21 8.80 -8.41
C ASP A 936 -45.71 8.83 -9.86
N LEU A 937 -45.24 9.83 -10.59
CA LEU A 937 -45.57 10.10 -11.99
C LEU A 937 -44.28 10.03 -12.78
N ASP A 938 -44.16 9.01 -13.61
CA ASP A 938 -42.99 8.83 -14.47
C ASP A 938 -43.19 9.41 -15.86
N ILE A 939 -42.12 10.00 -16.35
CA ILE A 939 -41.94 10.38 -17.75
C ILE A 939 -40.47 10.19 -18.12
N ASP A 940 -40.19 9.87 -19.39
CA ASP A 940 -38.84 9.63 -19.95
C ASP A 940 -37.91 10.86 -19.75
N SER A 941 -37.33 10.98 -18.57
CA SER A 941 -36.66 12.15 -18.01
C SER A 941 -35.22 12.27 -18.49
N ASP A 942 -34.53 11.16 -18.79
CA ASP A 942 -33.24 11.21 -19.51
C ASP A 942 -33.41 11.45 -21.02
N ASN A 943 -34.64 11.44 -21.52
CA ASN A 943 -34.98 11.61 -22.93
C ASN A 943 -34.35 10.54 -23.84
N ASN A 944 -34.05 9.35 -23.31
CA ASN A 944 -33.44 8.26 -24.04
C ASN A 944 -34.48 7.42 -24.82
N ASN A 945 -35.75 7.42 -24.38
CA ASN A 945 -36.82 6.60 -24.97
C ASN A 945 -37.58 7.34 -26.09
N GLY A 946 -37.20 8.59 -26.40
CA GLY A 946 -37.79 9.41 -27.47
C GLY A 946 -39.25 9.77 -27.19
N PHE A 947 -40.20 9.02 -27.76
CA PHE A 947 -41.64 9.14 -27.48
C PHE A 947 -42.23 7.82 -26.97
N GLY A 948 -41.36 6.88 -26.58
CA GLY A 948 -41.70 5.64 -25.90
C GLY A 948 -42.04 5.87 -24.43
N LYS A 949 -42.42 4.79 -23.74
CA LYS A 949 -42.63 4.79 -22.28
C LYS A 949 -41.28 4.94 -21.56
N PRO A 950 -41.25 5.54 -20.35
CA PRO A 950 -40.05 5.56 -19.51
C PRO A 950 -39.60 4.13 -19.15
N ASP A 951 -38.32 3.98 -18.84
CA ASP A 951 -37.68 2.71 -18.50
C ASP A 951 -38.04 2.20 -17.07
N LEU A 952 -38.66 3.04 -16.23
CA LEU A 952 -39.10 2.72 -14.85
C LEU A 952 -37.99 2.05 -14.02
N SER A 953 -36.78 2.60 -14.13
CA SER A 953 -35.58 2.05 -13.53
C SER A 953 -35.09 2.94 -12.39
N ALA A 954 -34.25 2.42 -11.50
CA ALA A 954 -33.61 3.25 -10.48
C ALA A 954 -32.74 4.38 -11.08
N ALA A 955 -32.28 4.26 -12.32
CA ALA A 955 -31.58 5.34 -13.00
C ALA A 955 -32.55 6.46 -13.44
N GLU A 956 -33.73 6.07 -13.90
CA GLU A 956 -34.81 6.99 -14.30
C GLU A 956 -35.39 7.74 -13.09
N GLU A 957 -35.65 7.02 -12.00
CA GLU A 957 -36.15 7.60 -10.74
C GLU A 957 -35.22 8.70 -10.19
N ARG A 958 -33.91 8.48 -10.30
CA ARG A 958 -32.91 9.43 -9.79
C ARG A 958 -32.89 10.76 -10.55
N ILE A 959 -33.43 10.83 -11.75
CA ILE A 959 -33.36 12.00 -12.64
C ILE A 959 -34.73 12.63 -12.90
N GLU A 960 -35.80 12.15 -12.28
CA GLU A 960 -37.12 12.75 -12.42
C GLU A 960 -37.15 14.22 -12.02
N SER A 961 -38.05 14.99 -12.63
CA SER A 961 -38.08 16.44 -12.43
C SER A 961 -38.38 16.80 -10.97
N LYS A 962 -37.45 17.48 -10.32
CA LYS A 962 -37.67 18.12 -9.02
C LYS A 962 -38.19 19.54 -9.20
N PHE A 963 -38.97 20.00 -8.23
CA PHE A 963 -39.51 21.36 -8.25
C PHE A 963 -38.37 22.40 -8.21
N ASN A 964 -38.28 23.26 -9.24
CA ASN A 964 -37.24 24.29 -9.44
C ASN A 964 -35.80 23.76 -9.66
N ASP A 965 -35.64 22.54 -10.18
CA ASP A 965 -34.34 21.99 -10.53
C ASP A 965 -34.13 22.08 -12.07
N GLU A 966 -33.32 23.05 -12.53
CA GLU A 966 -33.06 23.27 -13.96
C GLU A 966 -32.16 22.18 -14.57
N ASP A 967 -31.41 21.43 -13.75
CA ASP A 967 -30.51 20.35 -14.15
C ASP A 967 -31.26 19.01 -14.36
N LYS A 968 -32.51 18.91 -13.88
CA LYS A 968 -33.45 17.83 -14.18
C LYS A 968 -34.57 18.35 -15.07
N PRO A 969 -34.32 18.62 -16.36
CA PRO A 969 -35.28 19.28 -17.26
C PRO A 969 -36.54 18.44 -17.52
N GLY A 970 -36.59 17.21 -16.99
CA GLY A 970 -37.60 16.21 -17.27
C GLY A 970 -37.65 15.92 -18.77
N LYS A 971 -38.87 15.71 -19.27
CA LYS A 971 -39.09 15.43 -20.68
C LYS A 971 -38.98 16.67 -21.58
N LEU A 972 -38.05 16.64 -22.53
CA LEU A 972 -38.03 17.55 -23.67
C LEU A 972 -38.99 17.04 -24.75
N ILE A 973 -40.01 17.86 -25.06
CA ILE A 973 -41.00 17.54 -26.09
C ILE A 973 -40.99 18.63 -27.16
N PHE A 974 -40.84 18.22 -28.42
CA PHE A 974 -40.91 19.14 -29.54
C PHE A 974 -42.34 19.65 -29.77
N VAL A 975 -42.47 20.95 -29.97
CA VAL A 975 -43.74 21.57 -30.40
C VAL A 975 -43.85 21.46 -31.91
N ASP A 976 -44.91 20.83 -32.39
CA ASP A 976 -45.19 20.77 -33.81
C ASP A 976 -45.69 22.14 -34.30
N ALA A 977 -44.86 22.83 -35.07
CA ALA A 977 -45.18 24.07 -35.75
C ALA A 977 -45.42 23.87 -37.26
N SER A 978 -45.57 22.63 -37.74
CA SER A 978 -45.67 22.34 -39.17
C SER A 978 -47.00 22.85 -39.76
N ILE A 979 -46.88 23.66 -40.81
CA ILE A 979 -47.96 24.43 -41.45
C ILE A 979 -48.27 23.84 -42.83
N GLU A 980 -48.29 22.52 -42.97
CA GLU A 980 -48.58 21.87 -44.25
C GLU A 980 -49.92 21.13 -44.19
N ASN A 981 -50.98 21.88 -44.53
CA ASN A 981 -52.22 21.29 -45.02
C ASN A 981 -51.94 20.71 -46.41
N GLU A 982 -51.43 19.48 -46.50
CA GLU A 982 -51.56 18.74 -47.76
C GLU A 982 -53.03 18.33 -47.93
N GLY A 983 -53.66 18.91 -48.94
CA GLY A 983 -55.09 18.91 -49.14
C GLY A 983 -55.70 17.51 -49.26
N GLY A 984 -56.78 17.29 -48.51
CA GLY A 984 -57.67 16.16 -48.67
C GLY A 984 -58.95 16.43 -47.88
N ASN A 985 -60.07 16.52 -48.59
CA ASN A 985 -61.37 16.79 -47.99
C ASN A 985 -61.86 15.62 -47.12
N ASP A 986 -62.73 15.97 -46.17
CA ASP A 986 -63.59 15.06 -45.39
C ASP A 986 -62.95 14.42 -44.15
N ASN A 987 -62.95 15.16 -43.03
CA ASN A 987 -63.34 14.66 -41.71
C ASN A 987 -63.63 15.80 -40.72
N THR A 988 -64.58 15.57 -39.82
CA THR A 988 -65.20 16.53 -38.89
C THR A 988 -64.38 16.84 -37.63
N LEU A 989 -63.05 16.73 -37.72
CA LEU A 989 -62.11 17.12 -36.66
C LEU A 989 -61.25 18.29 -37.17
N PRO A 990 -60.97 19.32 -36.36
CA PRO A 990 -59.95 20.31 -36.72
C PRO A 990 -58.59 19.60 -36.89
N GLY A 991 -57.73 20.10 -37.77
CA GLY A 991 -56.49 19.46 -38.23
C GLY A 991 -55.46 19.04 -37.17
N PHE A 992 -55.70 19.25 -35.87
CA PHE A 992 -54.86 18.74 -34.78
C PHE A 992 -55.06 17.24 -34.46
N ALA A 993 -55.92 16.53 -35.21
CA ALA A 993 -56.14 15.09 -35.04
C ALA A 993 -55.98 14.25 -36.32
N ASN A 994 -55.66 14.85 -37.47
CA ASN A 994 -55.51 14.11 -38.73
C ASN A 994 -54.03 13.97 -39.10
N TYR A 995 -53.31 13.11 -38.37
CA TYR A 995 -51.94 12.73 -38.72
C TYR A 995 -52.00 11.45 -39.55
N ASN A 996 -51.65 11.52 -40.83
CA ASN A 996 -51.41 10.32 -41.63
C ASN A 996 -50.14 10.48 -42.46
N ALA A 997 -49.28 9.46 -42.34
CA ALA A 997 -48.11 9.15 -43.14
C ALA A 997 -46.87 10.07 -43.01
N ILE A 998 -46.03 9.82 -42.01
CA ILE A 998 -44.68 9.21 -42.14
C ILE A 998 -44.12 9.08 -40.70
N GLU A 999 -44.01 7.84 -40.22
CA GLU A 999 -43.39 7.34 -38.98
C GLU A 999 -42.72 8.34 -37.99
N GLN A 1000 -43.49 8.98 -37.10
CA GLN A 1000 -43.05 9.36 -35.74
C GLN A 1000 -44.23 9.81 -34.84
N THR A 1001 -44.33 9.22 -33.65
CA THR A 1001 -45.28 9.57 -32.57
C THR A 1001 -44.83 10.87 -31.90
N THR A 1002 -45.68 11.90 -31.77
CA THR A 1002 -45.32 13.17 -31.09
C THR A 1002 -45.87 13.28 -29.66
N PHE A 1003 -46.74 12.36 -29.24
CA PHE A 1003 -47.29 12.38 -27.87
C PHE A 1003 -46.40 11.54 -26.97
N VAL A 1004 -45.98 12.12 -25.85
CA VAL A 1004 -45.15 11.41 -24.87
C VAL A 1004 -46.06 10.69 -23.88
N PRO A 1005 -45.88 9.38 -23.65
CA PRO A 1005 -46.61 8.68 -22.61
C PRO A 1005 -46.17 9.19 -21.23
N LEU A 1006 -47.16 9.49 -20.41
CA LEU A 1006 -47.06 9.76 -18.98
C LEU A 1006 -47.53 8.50 -18.26
N VAL A 1007 -46.69 7.92 -17.41
CA VAL A 1007 -47.07 6.75 -16.61
C VAL A 1007 -47.35 7.24 -15.20
N ILE A 1008 -48.46 6.80 -14.63
CA ILE A 1008 -48.82 7.11 -13.25
C ILE A 1008 -48.98 5.79 -12.54
N HIS A 1009 -48.24 5.61 -11.46
CA HIS A 1009 -48.32 4.44 -10.63
C HIS A 1009 -49.55 4.56 -9.73
N VAL A 1010 -50.42 3.56 -9.81
CA VAL A 1010 -51.72 3.58 -9.13
C VAL A 1010 -51.96 2.22 -8.49
N ASN A 1011 -51.74 2.14 -7.19
CA ASN A 1011 -52.18 0.98 -6.42
C ASN A 1011 -53.68 1.11 -6.08
N LEU A 1012 -54.50 0.17 -6.56
CA LEU A 1012 -55.92 0.12 -6.27
C LEU A 1012 -56.27 -0.65 -4.99
N GLY A 1013 -55.32 -1.36 -4.36
CA GLY A 1013 -55.64 -2.28 -3.26
C GLY A 1013 -56.65 -3.39 -3.67
N GLU A 1014 -56.98 -4.29 -2.75
CA GLU A 1014 -57.94 -5.38 -3.03
C GLU A 1014 -59.42 -4.89 -3.06
N GLU A 1015 -59.73 -3.74 -2.44
CA GLU A 1015 -61.09 -3.17 -2.38
C GLU A 1015 -61.25 -1.78 -3.05
N GLY A 1016 -60.17 -1.10 -3.48
CA GLY A 1016 -60.25 0.18 -4.18
C GLY A 1016 -60.75 -0.01 -5.61
N GLY A 1017 -62.07 -0.04 -5.75
CA GLY A 1017 -62.70 0.05 -7.05
C GLY A 1017 -62.28 1.35 -7.73
N ARG A 1018 -62.05 1.31 -9.05
CA ARG A 1018 -61.72 2.49 -9.87
C ARG A 1018 -62.73 3.64 -9.76
N ASP A 1019 -63.89 3.41 -9.17
CA ASP A 1019 -64.90 4.43 -8.86
C ASP A 1019 -64.62 5.24 -7.58
N ASN A 1020 -63.85 4.70 -6.63
CA ASN A 1020 -63.54 5.32 -5.33
C ASN A 1020 -62.13 5.93 -5.26
N THR A 1021 -61.29 5.66 -6.26
CA THR A 1021 -59.98 6.29 -6.40
C THR A 1021 -60.03 7.37 -7.46
N PHE A 1022 -59.47 8.53 -7.15
CA PHE A 1022 -59.51 9.74 -7.95
C PHE A 1022 -58.10 10.18 -8.33
N LEU A 1023 -57.93 10.56 -9.59
CA LEU A 1023 -56.75 11.24 -10.08
C LEU A 1023 -57.04 12.73 -10.22
N GLN A 1024 -56.18 13.57 -9.66
CA GLN A 1024 -56.12 15.00 -9.95
C GLN A 1024 -54.79 15.30 -10.64
N LEU A 1025 -54.84 15.80 -11.88
CA LEU A 1025 -53.66 16.31 -12.56
C LEU A 1025 -53.59 17.83 -12.47
N SER A 1026 -52.42 18.40 -12.21
CA SER A 1026 -52.18 19.84 -12.28
C SER A 1026 -51.10 20.16 -13.31
N TYR A 1027 -51.44 20.93 -14.34
CA TYR A 1027 -50.53 21.30 -15.42
C TYR A 1027 -51.00 22.57 -16.18
N TYR A 1028 -50.13 23.20 -16.97
CA TYR A 1028 -50.48 24.41 -17.74
C TYR A 1028 -51.32 24.12 -18.99
N ALA A 1029 -52.58 23.76 -18.74
CA ALA A 1029 -53.49 23.19 -19.73
C ALA A 1029 -53.96 24.17 -20.82
N SER A 1030 -53.84 23.77 -22.10
CA SER A 1030 -54.56 24.37 -23.23
C SER A 1030 -55.86 23.59 -23.46
N VAL A 1031 -56.99 24.10 -22.98
CA VAL A 1031 -58.29 23.43 -23.20
C VAL A 1031 -58.63 23.34 -24.71
N PRO A 1032 -58.89 22.13 -25.25
CA PRO A 1032 -59.24 21.96 -26.66
C PRO A 1032 -60.65 22.49 -26.97
N GLU A 1033 -60.75 23.56 -27.77
CA GLU A 1033 -62.02 24.14 -28.22
C GLU A 1033 -62.53 23.43 -29.49
N SER A 1034 -63.85 23.28 -29.64
CA SER A 1034 -64.49 22.64 -30.81
C SER A 1034 -64.36 23.44 -32.11
N GLN A 1035 -63.98 24.73 -32.04
CA GLN A 1035 -63.70 25.59 -33.19
C GLN A 1035 -62.31 26.19 -33.06
N ALA A 1036 -61.37 25.71 -33.86
CA ALA A 1036 -60.03 26.27 -33.94
C ALA A 1036 -60.08 27.74 -34.41
N LYS A 1037 -59.41 28.63 -33.66
CA LYS A 1037 -59.15 30.01 -34.11
C LYS A 1037 -57.99 29.96 -35.09
N PHE A 1038 -58.22 30.49 -36.30
CA PHE A 1038 -57.19 30.63 -37.31
C PHE A 1038 -56.95 32.11 -37.58
N GLU A 1039 -55.70 32.56 -37.49
CA GLU A 1039 -55.30 33.87 -38.01
C GLU A 1039 -54.70 33.73 -39.41
N TYR A 1040 -55.02 34.71 -40.26
CA TYR A 1040 -54.41 34.87 -41.57
C TYR A 1040 -53.21 35.79 -41.43
N HIS A 1041 -51.99 35.27 -41.65
CA HIS A 1041 -50.80 36.09 -41.76
C HIS A 1041 -50.54 36.46 -43.22
N PHE A 1042 -50.67 37.75 -43.55
CA PHE A 1042 -50.13 38.32 -44.77
C PHE A 1042 -48.67 38.71 -44.51
N TYR A 1043 -47.71 37.98 -45.07
CA TYR A 1043 -46.32 38.46 -45.17
C TYR A 1043 -46.27 39.58 -46.21
N ASP A 1044 -45.73 40.75 -45.84
CA ASP A 1044 -45.55 41.88 -46.78
C ASP A 1044 -44.09 42.35 -46.88
N GLU A 1045 -43.75 42.69 -48.12
CA GLU A 1045 -42.69 43.58 -48.62
C GLU A 1045 -41.32 43.60 -47.91
N ASP A 1046 -40.38 42.72 -48.31
CA ASP A 1046 -38.99 43.08 -48.65
C ASP A 1046 -38.07 41.87 -49.00
N ALA A 1047 -38.43 41.07 -49.99
CA ALA A 1047 -37.47 40.22 -50.70
C ALA A 1047 -37.72 40.26 -52.21
N LYS A 1048 -37.22 41.32 -52.85
CA LYS A 1048 -37.01 41.34 -54.30
C LYS A 1048 -35.76 40.54 -54.65
N ASN A 1049 -35.87 39.78 -55.73
CA ASN A 1049 -34.82 39.10 -56.51
C ASN A 1049 -34.48 37.66 -56.07
N ASP A 1050 -35.28 36.69 -56.51
CA ASP A 1050 -34.92 35.94 -57.72
C ASP A 1050 -36.20 35.32 -58.29
N GLY A 1051 -36.33 35.35 -59.61
CA GLY A 1051 -37.51 34.84 -60.28
C GLY A 1051 -37.52 33.32 -60.27
N ASP A 1052 -38.47 32.72 -59.58
CA ASP A 1052 -39.15 31.47 -59.94
C ASP A 1052 -40.42 31.30 -59.07
N GLU A 1053 -41.30 30.43 -59.53
CA GLU A 1053 -42.77 30.47 -59.46
C GLU A 1053 -43.44 30.19 -58.08
N GLU A 1054 -44.69 30.65 -57.97
CA GLU A 1054 -45.73 30.35 -56.96
C GLU A 1054 -45.44 30.65 -55.47
N SER A 1055 -45.68 31.90 -55.06
CA SER A 1055 -45.82 32.27 -53.65
C SER A 1055 -47.12 31.71 -53.06
N ASP A 1056 -46.96 30.70 -52.21
CA ASP A 1056 -47.93 30.08 -51.31
C ASP A 1056 -48.65 31.14 -50.44
N LYS A 1057 -49.88 31.55 -50.80
CA LYS A 1057 -50.57 32.73 -50.24
C LYS A 1057 -51.74 32.45 -49.28
N ASP A 1058 -51.93 31.22 -48.79
CA ASP A 1058 -53.02 30.91 -47.84
C ASP A 1058 -52.60 29.97 -46.70
N LYS A 1059 -51.52 30.30 -45.97
CA LYS A 1059 -51.18 29.58 -44.73
C LYS A 1059 -52.05 30.07 -43.56
N LYS A 1060 -53.09 29.29 -43.22
CA LYS A 1060 -53.88 29.49 -41.99
C LYS A 1060 -53.07 29.00 -40.80
N GLN A 1061 -52.76 29.88 -39.85
CA GLN A 1061 -52.06 29.50 -38.63
C GLN A 1061 -53.06 29.19 -37.53
N TYR A 1062 -52.95 28.00 -36.94
CA TYR A 1062 -53.74 27.61 -35.78
C TYR A 1062 -53.24 28.34 -34.53
N ILE A 1063 -54.17 28.87 -33.74
CA ILE A 1063 -53.88 29.45 -32.43
C ILE A 1063 -54.54 28.57 -31.36
N PRO A 1064 -53.77 27.82 -30.55
CA PRO A 1064 -54.33 27.07 -29.43
C PRO A 1064 -54.90 28.01 -28.37
N SER A 1065 -55.85 27.51 -27.60
CA SER A 1065 -56.34 28.17 -26.38
C SER A 1065 -55.18 28.44 -25.42
N LYS A 1066 -55.37 29.39 -24.49
CA LYS A 1066 -54.37 29.71 -23.46
C LYS A 1066 -53.93 28.43 -22.73
N GLY A 1067 -52.62 28.22 -22.63
CA GLY A 1067 -51.97 27.03 -22.08
C GLY A 1067 -50.95 26.47 -23.08
N VAL A 1068 -50.16 25.47 -22.66
CA VAL A 1068 -49.11 24.88 -23.51
C VAL A 1068 -49.15 23.35 -23.59
N LEU A 1069 -49.81 22.69 -22.64
CA LEU A 1069 -49.90 21.24 -22.57
C LEU A 1069 -51.34 20.76 -22.73
N ARG A 1070 -51.52 19.55 -23.26
CA ARG A 1070 -52.76 18.79 -23.22
C ARG A 1070 -52.45 17.36 -22.81
N VAL A 1071 -53.25 16.81 -21.90
CA VAL A 1071 -53.13 15.41 -21.50
C VAL A 1071 -54.33 14.64 -22.05
N TRP A 1072 -54.05 13.50 -22.69
CA TRP A 1072 -55.02 12.68 -23.38
C TRP A 1072 -55.01 11.24 -22.86
N THR A 1073 -56.17 10.59 -22.91
CA THR A 1073 -56.31 9.15 -22.62
C THR A 1073 -55.86 8.24 -23.77
N LYS A 1074 -55.56 8.82 -24.94
CA LYS A 1074 -55.21 8.10 -26.17
C LYS A 1074 -53.97 8.68 -26.82
N LYS A 1075 -53.11 7.79 -27.33
CA LYS A 1075 -51.93 8.14 -28.14
C LYS A 1075 -52.30 8.86 -29.44
N SER A 1076 -51.31 9.54 -30.02
CA SER A 1076 -51.45 10.36 -31.24
C SER A 1076 -52.08 9.63 -32.43
N THR A 1077 -51.86 8.32 -32.57
CA THR A 1077 -52.33 7.48 -33.68
C THR A 1077 -53.79 7.01 -33.59
N LYS A 1078 -54.54 7.45 -32.57
CA LYS A 1078 -55.98 7.15 -32.41
C LYS A 1078 -56.81 8.42 -32.46
N ASP A 1079 -58.01 8.33 -33.02
CA ASP A 1079 -59.00 9.42 -32.99
C ASP A 1079 -59.41 9.77 -31.55
N ARG A 1080 -59.56 11.08 -31.29
CA ARG A 1080 -59.80 11.65 -29.97
C ARG A 1080 -61.07 12.51 -29.94
N ASN A 1081 -61.83 12.40 -28.87
CA ASN A 1081 -62.92 13.29 -28.51
C ASN A 1081 -62.37 14.44 -27.66
N HIS A 1082 -62.52 15.67 -28.15
CA HIS A 1082 -62.02 16.88 -27.48
C HIS A 1082 -62.70 17.19 -26.14
N LEU A 1083 -63.85 16.58 -25.85
CA LEU A 1083 -64.52 16.74 -24.56
C LEU A 1083 -63.66 16.19 -23.41
N SER A 1084 -63.93 16.67 -22.20
CA SER A 1084 -63.30 16.17 -20.98
C SER A 1084 -63.67 14.71 -20.73
N VAL A 1085 -62.77 13.92 -20.12
CA VAL A 1085 -63.06 12.58 -19.58
C VAL A 1085 -64.24 12.58 -18.59
N THR A 1086 -64.47 13.70 -17.90
CA THR A 1086 -65.64 13.86 -17.01
C THR A 1086 -66.98 13.87 -17.77
N GLU A 1087 -66.95 14.19 -19.07
CA GLU A 1087 -68.06 14.29 -20.02
C GLU A 1087 -68.00 13.20 -21.12
N ALA A 1088 -67.32 12.08 -20.84
CA ALA A 1088 -67.12 10.97 -21.78
C ALA A 1088 -66.32 11.34 -23.06
N GLY A 1089 -65.39 12.29 -22.95
CA GLY A 1089 -64.36 12.55 -23.95
C GLY A 1089 -63.00 11.95 -23.60
N ASP A 1090 -61.94 12.41 -24.26
CA ASP A 1090 -60.58 11.88 -24.14
C ASP A 1090 -59.57 12.87 -23.52
N PHE A 1091 -59.96 14.13 -23.29
CA PHE A 1091 -59.10 15.16 -22.69
C PHE A 1091 -59.14 15.08 -21.16
N VAL A 1092 -57.98 15.05 -20.50
CA VAL A 1092 -57.86 14.96 -19.04
C VAL A 1092 -57.71 16.37 -18.45
N PRO A 1093 -58.73 16.98 -17.83
CA PRO A 1093 -58.67 18.37 -17.37
C PRO A 1093 -57.73 18.57 -16.18
N THR A 1094 -57.06 19.73 -16.13
CA THR A 1094 -56.23 20.14 -14.98
C THR A 1094 -57.09 20.53 -13.75
N GLY A 1095 -56.57 20.32 -12.54
CA GLY A 1095 -57.15 20.69 -11.25
C GLY A 1095 -58.45 19.96 -10.89
N THR A 1096 -58.89 18.99 -11.69
CA THR A 1096 -60.18 18.30 -11.52
C THR A 1096 -59.97 16.92 -10.92
N LEU A 1097 -60.78 16.54 -9.92
CA LEU A 1097 -60.82 15.17 -9.41
C LEU A 1097 -61.56 14.25 -10.39
N ILE A 1098 -60.85 13.25 -10.91
CA ILE A 1098 -61.34 12.35 -11.95
C ILE A 1098 -61.38 10.92 -11.38
N PRO A 1099 -62.56 10.29 -11.25
CA PRO A 1099 -62.63 8.87 -10.90
C PRO A 1099 -61.81 8.06 -11.90
N LEU A 1100 -60.98 7.15 -11.42
CA LEU A 1100 -60.16 6.30 -12.29
C LEU A 1100 -60.99 5.49 -13.28
N SER A 1101 -62.26 5.17 -12.97
CA SER A 1101 -63.18 4.46 -13.86
C SER A 1101 -63.52 5.23 -15.14
N LYS A 1102 -63.28 6.55 -15.15
CA LYS A 1102 -63.40 7.41 -16.34
C LYS A 1102 -62.12 7.50 -17.17
N LEU A 1103 -61.03 6.87 -16.72
CA LEU A 1103 -59.73 6.84 -17.37
C LEU A 1103 -59.46 5.46 -18.04
N PRO A 1104 -58.43 5.32 -18.89
CA PRO A 1104 -58.05 4.03 -19.46
C PRO A 1104 -57.82 2.94 -18.42
N GLU A 1105 -58.07 1.67 -18.79
CA GLU A 1105 -57.72 0.51 -17.96
C GLU A 1105 -56.26 0.55 -17.50
N LEU A 1106 -56.04 0.25 -16.23
CA LEU A 1106 -54.70 0.04 -15.69
C LEU A 1106 -54.11 -1.21 -16.33
N THR A 1107 -52.83 -1.17 -16.63
CA THR A 1107 -52.06 -2.35 -17.06
C THR A 1107 -50.93 -2.52 -16.07
N ASP A 1108 -50.93 -3.61 -15.31
CA ASP A 1108 -49.96 -3.86 -14.23
C ASP A 1108 -49.87 -2.67 -13.26
N ASP A 1109 -51.03 -2.22 -12.76
CA ASP A 1109 -51.20 -1.08 -11.82
C ASP A 1109 -50.69 0.29 -12.33
N LYS A 1110 -50.50 0.40 -13.64
CA LYS A 1110 -50.04 1.63 -14.30
C LYS A 1110 -51.13 2.24 -15.15
N LEU A 1111 -51.39 3.52 -14.93
CA LEU A 1111 -52.21 4.35 -15.81
C LEU A 1111 -51.29 5.03 -16.83
N THR A 1112 -51.49 4.75 -18.12
CA THR A 1112 -50.77 5.48 -19.18
C THR A 1112 -51.67 6.57 -19.78
N LEU A 1113 -51.24 7.82 -19.63
CA LEU A 1113 -51.80 8.99 -20.32
C LEU A 1113 -50.79 9.50 -21.37
N TYR A 1114 -51.17 10.49 -22.16
CA TYR A 1114 -50.36 10.99 -23.26
C TYR A 1114 -50.32 12.52 -23.27
N VAL A 1115 -49.12 13.07 -23.16
CA VAL A 1115 -48.86 14.50 -23.17
C VAL A 1115 -48.65 14.97 -24.62
N GLU A 1116 -49.37 16.03 -24.98
CA GLU A 1116 -49.21 16.80 -26.20
C GLU A 1116 -48.76 18.21 -25.81
N VAL A 1117 -47.76 18.74 -26.52
CA VAL A 1117 -47.32 20.14 -26.37
C VAL A 1117 -47.83 20.95 -27.55
N VAL A 1118 -48.58 22.01 -27.25
CA VAL A 1118 -49.20 22.91 -28.22
C VAL A 1118 -48.61 24.32 -28.18
N GLY A 1119 -47.72 24.61 -27.23
CA GLY A 1119 -47.04 25.91 -27.11
C GLY A 1119 -45.59 25.75 -26.64
N ILE A 1120 -44.71 26.61 -27.13
CA ILE A 1120 -43.27 26.57 -26.82
C ILE A 1120 -43.04 27.10 -25.40
N SER A 1121 -42.13 26.48 -24.65
CA SER A 1121 -41.64 27.02 -23.39
C SER A 1121 -40.67 28.18 -23.58
N GLU A 1122 -40.66 29.12 -22.64
CA GLU A 1122 -39.68 30.22 -22.66
C GLU A 1122 -38.28 29.72 -22.27
N ILE A 1123 -38.21 28.67 -21.45
CA ILE A 1123 -36.99 28.01 -20.96
C ILE A 1123 -37.28 26.49 -20.91
N PRO A 1124 -36.33 25.59 -21.25
CA PRO A 1124 -36.49 24.14 -21.04
C PRO A 1124 -36.92 23.80 -19.60
N GLY A 1125 -37.77 22.79 -19.40
CA GLY A 1125 -38.18 22.33 -18.06
C GLY A 1125 -39.16 23.24 -17.29
N ASN A 1126 -39.58 24.39 -17.82
CA ASN A 1126 -40.37 25.37 -17.07
C ASN A 1126 -41.87 25.05 -16.86
N TYR A 1127 -42.37 23.91 -17.37
CA TYR A 1127 -43.77 23.49 -17.23
C TYR A 1127 -43.86 22.13 -16.54
N LEU A 1128 -44.60 22.10 -15.42
CA LEU A 1128 -44.76 20.92 -14.59
C LEU A 1128 -46.10 20.21 -14.87
N ILE A 1129 -46.08 18.89 -14.73
CA ILE A 1129 -47.26 18.05 -14.61
C ILE A 1129 -47.17 17.37 -13.25
N GLN A 1130 -48.16 17.59 -12.39
CA GLN A 1130 -48.26 16.94 -11.10
C GLN A 1130 -49.46 16.01 -11.10
N ALA A 1131 -49.30 14.82 -10.54
CA ALA A 1131 -50.40 13.91 -10.26
C ALA A 1131 -50.60 13.80 -8.74
N LYS A 1132 -51.87 13.78 -8.34
CA LYS A 1132 -52.28 13.39 -7.01
C LYS A 1132 -53.30 12.27 -7.17
N VAL A 1133 -53.01 11.12 -6.58
CA VAL A 1133 -53.94 9.99 -6.48
C VAL A 1133 -54.49 9.98 -5.06
N GLU A 1134 -55.81 9.97 -4.91
CA GLU A 1134 -56.46 9.88 -3.60
C GLU A 1134 -57.62 8.88 -3.65
N SER A 1135 -57.74 8.03 -2.64
CA SER A 1135 -58.89 7.15 -2.44
C SER A 1135 -59.83 7.77 -1.42
N LEU A 1136 -61.13 7.79 -1.72
CA LEU A 1136 -62.20 8.33 -0.88
C LEU A 1136 -63.03 7.25 -0.18
#